data_AF-A0A829BIN6-F1
#
_entry.id   AF-A0A829BIN6-F1
#
_cell.length_a   1.000
_cell.length_b   1.000
_cell.length_c   1.000
_cell.angle_alpha   90.00
_cell.angle_beta   90.00
_cell.angle_gamma   90.00
#
_symmetry.space_group_name_H-M   'P 1'
#
loop_
_entity.id
_entity.type
_entity.pdbx_description
1 polymer ?
#
loop_
_entity_poly.entity_id
_entity_poly.type
_entity_poly.pdbx_seq_one_letter_code
_entity_poly.pdbx_strand_id
1 'polypeptide(L)'
;MDLQSSLAVLKGLGPKSAEKFHKLGIYTIEDLLLYYPFRYEDFKAKSVLDLLDGEKAVVTGKVVTPANVQYYGFKRNRLSFKIKQDEAVIAVSFFNQPYLQDKVELDQDIAIFGKWDQKKSALTGMKILAQVTDDMQPVYHVAQGISQSALVKAIQSAFEAGYLRFLSENLPQVLLNKYRLLDRQTATRAMHFPKDLEEYKQALRRIKFEELFYFQLNLQVLKANNKSESNGLLITYDHDQVAAKIAALPFALTNAQKRSLDEILADMKSGAHMNRLLQGDVGSGKTVIASLAMYAAYSAGLQSALMVPTEILAEQHYESLRTLFPELSIALLTSGMKAAVRRSALAAIADGSVDMIVGTHALIQEGVDYHKLGLVITDEQHRFGVKQRRLFREKGENPDVLMMTATPIPRTLAITAFGEMDVSLIDELPAGRKPIVTRWVKHEQLDKVLPWVKEQLKKKEQVYVISPLIEESETLDLKNAVALEEDLKAYFASSANIALMHGRMKNDEKEAIMQAFKKGSIDILVSTTVIEVGVNVPNATIMIIMDADRFGLSQLHQLRGRVGRGEKQSYTILVANPKTDTGKNRMRIMTKTTDGFVLAEEDLKMRGSGEIFGVRQSGIPEFQVADIVEDYPILEEARKVASQIVAVKDWCQDKRWAILVQNLKQKEILD
;
A
#
# COMPACT_ATOMS: atom_id res chain seq x y z
N MET A 1 -5.69 -42.98 3.21
CA MET A 1 -6.37 -41.72 2.85
C MET A 1 -5.27 -40.70 2.71
N ASP A 2 -5.14 -40.11 1.54
CA ASP A 2 -4.08 -39.16 1.20
C ASP A 2 -4.74 -37.82 0.88
N LEU A 3 -4.25 -36.74 1.51
CA LEU A 3 -4.77 -35.39 1.32
C LEU A 3 -4.49 -34.86 -0.10
N GLN A 4 -3.45 -35.39 -0.75
CA GLN A 4 -3.09 -35.05 -2.13
C GLN A 4 -3.93 -35.81 -3.17
N SER A 5 -4.88 -36.65 -2.73
CA SER A 5 -5.81 -37.33 -3.62
C SER A 5 -6.76 -36.34 -4.32
N SER A 6 -7.18 -36.71 -5.54
CA SER A 6 -8.21 -35.97 -6.28
C SER A 6 -9.55 -35.96 -5.55
N LEU A 7 -10.32 -34.89 -5.73
CA LEU A 7 -11.69 -34.73 -5.23
C LEU A 7 -12.66 -35.83 -5.71
N ALA A 8 -12.33 -36.53 -6.79
CA ALA A 8 -13.16 -37.60 -7.35
C ALA A 8 -13.35 -38.81 -6.41
N VAL A 9 -12.52 -38.92 -5.36
CA VAL A 9 -12.63 -39.97 -4.34
C VAL A 9 -13.74 -39.67 -3.31
N LEU A 10 -14.21 -38.42 -3.24
CA LEU A 10 -15.24 -38.01 -2.30
C LEU A 10 -16.64 -38.46 -2.75
N LYS A 11 -17.46 -38.87 -1.78
CA LYS A 11 -18.80 -39.38 -2.03
C LYS A 11 -19.68 -38.26 -2.61
N GLY A 12 -20.21 -38.48 -3.83
CA GLY A 12 -21.05 -37.50 -4.53
C GLY A 12 -20.30 -36.56 -5.47
N LEU A 13 -18.97 -36.69 -5.57
CA LEU A 13 -18.12 -35.96 -6.53
C LEU A 13 -17.55 -36.94 -7.55
N GLY A 14 -18.22 -37.08 -8.70
CA GLY A 14 -17.65 -37.83 -9.83
C GLY A 14 -16.54 -37.03 -10.55
N PRO A 15 -15.78 -37.67 -11.47
CA PRO A 15 -14.66 -37.03 -12.18
C PRO A 15 -15.03 -35.71 -12.87
N LYS A 16 -16.16 -35.67 -13.58
CA LYS A 16 -16.67 -34.45 -14.24
C LYS A 16 -17.07 -33.33 -13.28
N SER A 17 -17.44 -33.67 -12.05
CA SER A 17 -17.76 -32.68 -11.02
C SER A 17 -16.48 -32.14 -10.39
N ALA A 18 -15.49 -33.00 -10.12
CA ALA A 18 -14.17 -32.63 -9.61
C ALA A 18 -13.44 -31.65 -10.54
N GLU A 19 -13.45 -31.88 -11.85
CA GLU A 19 -12.84 -30.98 -12.84
C GLU A 19 -13.36 -29.54 -12.78
N LYS A 20 -14.61 -29.32 -12.35
CA LYS A 20 -15.16 -27.97 -12.22
C LYS A 20 -14.42 -27.18 -11.13
N PHE A 21 -14.05 -27.84 -10.03
CA PHE A 21 -13.36 -27.21 -8.89
C PHE A 21 -11.94 -26.75 -9.24
N HIS A 22 -11.33 -27.29 -10.31
CA HIS A 22 -10.04 -26.79 -10.81
C HIS A 22 -10.12 -25.32 -11.24
N LYS A 23 -11.30 -24.82 -11.65
CA LYS A 23 -11.51 -23.39 -11.95
C LYS A 23 -11.38 -22.49 -10.72
N LEU A 24 -11.50 -23.06 -9.53
CA LEU A 24 -11.27 -22.40 -8.24
C LEU A 24 -9.84 -22.61 -7.72
N GLY A 25 -8.97 -23.27 -8.50
CA GLY A 25 -7.63 -23.67 -8.04
C GLY A 25 -7.65 -24.83 -7.03
N ILE A 26 -8.76 -25.55 -6.90
CA ILE A 26 -8.90 -26.66 -5.95
C ILE A 26 -8.70 -27.97 -6.70
N TYR A 27 -7.57 -28.64 -6.49
CA TYR A 27 -7.20 -29.88 -7.18
C TYR A 27 -7.23 -31.10 -6.25
N THR A 28 -6.86 -30.89 -4.99
CA THR A 28 -6.70 -31.93 -3.98
C THR A 28 -7.70 -31.80 -2.84
N ILE A 29 -7.81 -32.83 -2.01
CA ILE A 29 -8.63 -32.77 -0.79
C ILE A 29 -8.05 -31.75 0.21
N GLU A 30 -6.72 -31.58 0.26
CA GLU A 30 -6.08 -30.52 1.04
C GLU A 30 -6.57 -29.14 0.59
N ASP A 31 -6.53 -28.86 -0.71
CA ASP A 31 -6.99 -27.57 -1.25
C ASP A 31 -8.44 -27.30 -0.87
N LEU A 32 -9.30 -28.34 -0.88
CA LEU A 32 -10.71 -28.20 -0.54
C LEU A 32 -10.91 -27.88 0.96
N LEU A 33 -10.14 -28.51 1.83
CA LEU A 33 -10.19 -28.27 3.28
C LEU A 33 -9.58 -26.94 3.68
N LEU A 34 -8.68 -26.37 2.87
CA LEU A 34 -8.06 -25.06 3.13
C LEU A 34 -8.73 -23.94 2.34
N TYR A 35 -9.80 -24.22 1.59
CA TYR A 35 -10.54 -23.20 0.83
C TYR A 35 -11.57 -22.48 1.71
N TYR A 36 -11.13 -21.45 2.41
CA TYR A 36 -11.95 -20.78 3.44
C TYR A 36 -13.05 -19.85 2.89
N PRO A 37 -14.15 -19.65 3.63
CA PRO A 37 -15.18 -18.67 3.29
C PRO A 37 -14.70 -17.23 3.53
N PHE A 38 -15.20 -16.28 2.74
CA PHE A 38 -14.84 -14.86 2.87
C PHE A 38 -15.84 -14.06 3.73
N ARG A 39 -17.02 -14.62 4.00
CA ARG A 39 -18.02 -14.05 4.92
C ARG A 39 -18.96 -15.16 5.40
N TYR A 40 -19.72 -14.85 6.45
CA TYR A 40 -20.80 -15.71 6.95
C TYR A 40 -22.11 -14.96 6.84
N GLU A 41 -23.13 -15.66 6.40
CA GLU A 41 -24.50 -15.16 6.47
C GLU A 41 -25.13 -15.68 7.76
N ASP A 42 -25.62 -14.74 8.58
CA ASP A 42 -26.36 -15.05 9.79
C ASP A 42 -27.81 -15.35 9.41
N PHE A 43 -28.19 -16.62 9.52
CA PHE A 43 -29.55 -17.09 9.25
C PHE A 43 -30.43 -17.10 10.50
N LYS A 44 -30.05 -16.35 11.55
CA LYS A 44 -30.92 -16.09 12.70
C LYS A 44 -32.24 -15.48 12.27
N ALA A 45 -33.32 -16.09 12.77
CA ALA A 45 -34.65 -15.51 12.63
C ALA A 45 -34.68 -14.16 13.36
N LYS A 46 -35.00 -13.10 12.64
CA LYS A 46 -35.22 -11.77 13.22
C LYS A 46 -36.71 -11.46 13.26
N SER A 47 -37.12 -10.68 14.25
CA SER A 47 -38.44 -10.06 14.23
C SER A 47 -38.45 -8.98 13.16
N VAL A 48 -39.52 -8.89 12.37
CA VAL A 48 -39.71 -7.79 11.40
C VAL A 48 -39.73 -6.40 12.05
N LEU A 49 -39.98 -6.32 13.36
CA LEU A 49 -39.95 -5.06 14.11
C LEU A 49 -38.53 -4.51 14.28
N ASP A 50 -37.52 -5.39 14.24
CA ASP A 50 -36.10 -5.03 14.42
C ASP A 50 -35.36 -4.82 13.09
N LEU A 51 -36.05 -4.98 11.95
CA LEU A 51 -35.44 -4.89 10.62
C LEU A 51 -35.41 -3.46 10.08
N LEU A 52 -34.25 -3.06 9.56
CA LEU A 52 -34.08 -1.81 8.83
C LEU A 52 -34.51 -1.93 7.36
N ASP A 53 -34.94 -0.82 6.75
CA ASP A 53 -35.33 -0.82 5.34
C ASP A 53 -34.18 -1.32 4.44
N GLY A 54 -34.48 -2.31 3.61
CA GLY A 54 -33.52 -2.93 2.72
C GLY A 54 -32.60 -3.99 3.33
N GLU A 55 -32.72 -4.28 4.63
CA GLU A 55 -31.98 -5.35 5.30
C GLU A 55 -32.35 -6.74 4.74
N LYS A 56 -31.37 -7.64 4.63
CA LYS A 56 -31.62 -9.05 4.28
C LYS A 56 -31.59 -9.88 5.56
N ALA A 57 -32.67 -10.59 5.85
CA ALA A 57 -32.78 -11.38 7.06
C ALA A 57 -33.66 -12.62 6.85
N VAL A 58 -33.58 -13.55 7.78
CA VAL A 58 -34.53 -14.66 7.89
C VAL A 58 -35.72 -14.20 8.71
N VAL A 59 -36.91 -14.32 8.12
CA VAL A 59 -38.19 -14.07 8.80
C VAL A 59 -38.93 -15.38 8.89
N THR A 60 -39.40 -15.72 10.09
CA THR A 60 -40.22 -16.90 10.37
C THR A 60 -41.65 -16.48 10.61
N GLY A 61 -42.60 -17.31 10.18
CA GLY A 61 -44.00 -17.06 10.52
C GLY A 61 -44.93 -18.10 9.92
N LYS A 62 -46.18 -18.08 10.40
CA LYS A 62 -47.23 -18.98 9.95
C LYS A 62 -47.83 -18.48 8.64
N VAL A 63 -47.94 -19.33 7.62
CA VAL A 63 -48.59 -18.96 6.34
C VAL A 63 -50.09 -18.74 6.55
N VAL A 64 -50.58 -17.53 6.30
CA VAL A 64 -51.99 -17.14 6.52
C VAL A 64 -52.80 -16.95 5.25
N THR A 65 -52.17 -16.97 4.08
CA THR A 65 -52.87 -16.98 2.78
C THR A 65 -52.24 -17.99 1.85
N PRO A 66 -53.02 -18.66 0.98
CA PRO A 66 -52.48 -19.60 0.02
C PRO A 66 -51.53 -18.91 -0.98
N ALA A 67 -50.55 -19.67 -1.45
CA ALA A 67 -49.61 -19.25 -2.48
C ALA A 67 -50.32 -18.93 -3.81
N ASN A 68 -50.21 -17.68 -4.27
CA ASN A 68 -50.79 -17.23 -5.53
C ASN A 68 -49.69 -16.83 -6.52
N VAL A 69 -49.65 -17.50 -7.69
CA VAL A 69 -48.71 -17.21 -8.77
C VAL A 69 -49.39 -16.38 -9.85
N GLN A 70 -48.93 -15.14 -10.04
CA GLN A 70 -49.39 -14.25 -11.11
C GLN A 70 -48.35 -14.17 -12.23
N TYR A 71 -48.79 -14.32 -13.47
CA TYR A 71 -47.95 -14.26 -14.67
C TYR A 71 -48.10 -12.89 -15.36
N TYR A 72 -46.98 -12.20 -15.61
CA TYR A 72 -46.95 -10.85 -16.16
C TYR A 72 -46.13 -10.77 -17.46
N GLY A 73 -46.35 -11.73 -18.36
CA GLY A 73 -45.67 -11.84 -19.67
C GLY A 73 -44.68 -13.01 -19.77
N PHE A 74 -43.95 -13.08 -20.90
CA PHE A 74 -43.07 -14.22 -21.21
C PHE A 74 -41.95 -14.38 -20.16
N LYS A 75 -41.94 -15.53 -19.48
CA LYS A 75 -41.00 -15.91 -18.40
C LYS A 75 -41.02 -15.00 -17.15
N ARG A 76 -42.01 -14.13 -16.98
CA ARG A 76 -42.15 -13.29 -15.79
C ARG A 76 -43.33 -13.74 -14.93
N ASN A 77 -43.06 -14.19 -13.72
CA ASN A 77 -44.09 -14.53 -12.74
C ASN A 77 -43.74 -13.96 -11.36
N ARG A 78 -44.77 -13.84 -10.52
CA ARG A 78 -44.63 -13.46 -9.12
C ARG A 78 -45.45 -14.43 -8.28
N LEU A 79 -44.78 -15.17 -7.42
CA LEU A 79 -45.42 -15.92 -6.35
C LEU A 79 -45.62 -14.97 -5.16
N SER A 80 -46.82 -14.94 -4.60
CA SER A 80 -47.16 -14.08 -3.46
C SER A 80 -48.03 -14.79 -2.44
N PHE A 81 -47.76 -14.55 -1.17
CA PHE A 81 -48.53 -15.03 -0.02
C PHE A 81 -48.25 -14.13 1.18
N LYS A 82 -48.95 -14.35 2.30
CA LYS A 82 -48.74 -13.64 3.55
C LYS A 82 -48.36 -14.61 4.65
N ILE A 83 -47.46 -14.16 5.52
CA ILE A 83 -47.10 -14.86 6.75
C ILE A 83 -47.47 -13.99 7.96
N LYS A 84 -47.75 -14.63 9.09
CA LYS A 84 -47.96 -13.97 10.38
C LYS A 84 -46.78 -14.30 11.30
N GLN A 85 -46.06 -13.27 11.74
CA GLN A 85 -45.02 -13.34 12.77
C GLN A 85 -45.53 -12.53 13.96
N ASP A 86 -45.78 -13.19 15.09
CA ASP A 86 -46.41 -12.60 16.27
C ASP A 86 -47.74 -11.89 15.92
N GLU A 87 -47.80 -10.56 16.08
CA GLU A 87 -48.98 -9.74 15.75
C GLU A 87 -48.93 -9.14 14.33
N ALA A 88 -47.80 -9.25 13.61
CA ALA A 88 -47.60 -8.62 12.31
C ALA A 88 -47.95 -9.57 11.15
N VAL A 89 -48.71 -9.07 10.17
CA VAL A 89 -48.98 -9.78 8.91
C VAL A 89 -48.13 -9.19 7.80
N ILE A 90 -47.27 -10.02 7.22
CA ILE A 90 -46.24 -9.62 6.27
C ILE A 90 -46.56 -10.18 4.89
N ALA A 91 -46.53 -9.33 3.87
CA ALA A 91 -46.65 -9.78 2.49
C ALA A 91 -45.30 -10.31 1.98
N VAL A 92 -45.26 -11.55 1.52
CA VAL A 92 -44.08 -12.19 0.94
C VAL A 92 -44.26 -12.31 -0.57
N SER A 93 -43.22 -11.96 -1.33
CA SER A 93 -43.23 -12.25 -2.77
C SER A 93 -41.90 -12.72 -3.32
N PHE A 94 -41.96 -13.70 -4.22
CA PHE A 94 -40.85 -14.24 -4.99
C PHE A 94 -41.06 -13.94 -6.47
N PHE A 95 -40.03 -13.47 -7.17
CA PHE A 95 -40.08 -13.17 -8.60
C PHE A 95 -39.42 -14.29 -9.40
N ASN A 96 -40.09 -14.76 -10.46
CA ASN A 96 -39.62 -15.79 -11.39
C ASN A 96 -39.35 -17.17 -10.74
N GLN A 97 -40.01 -17.49 -9.63
CA GLN A 97 -39.84 -18.74 -8.88
C GLN A 97 -41.19 -19.44 -8.60
N PRO A 98 -41.92 -19.91 -9.63
CA PRO A 98 -43.25 -20.50 -9.45
C PRO A 98 -43.17 -21.88 -8.78
N TYR A 99 -42.05 -22.59 -8.92
CA TYR A 99 -41.79 -23.91 -8.32
C TYR A 99 -41.78 -23.91 -6.77
N LEU A 100 -41.77 -22.73 -6.15
CA LEU A 100 -41.88 -22.61 -4.69
C LEU A 100 -43.32 -22.72 -4.19
N GLN A 101 -44.32 -22.69 -5.09
CA GLN A 101 -45.72 -22.81 -4.72
C GLN A 101 -45.99 -24.11 -3.93
N ASP A 102 -45.40 -25.23 -4.37
CA ASP A 102 -45.56 -26.55 -3.72
C ASP A 102 -44.88 -26.63 -2.34
N LYS A 103 -44.07 -25.62 -1.97
CA LYS A 103 -43.39 -25.55 -0.67
C LYS A 103 -44.07 -24.63 0.33
N VAL A 104 -45.19 -24.00 -0.05
CA VAL A 104 -45.93 -23.05 0.77
C VAL A 104 -47.30 -23.64 1.08
N GLU A 105 -47.40 -24.28 2.23
CA GLU A 105 -48.64 -24.86 2.72
C GLU A 105 -49.34 -23.90 3.69
N LEU A 106 -50.66 -23.79 3.57
CA LEU A 106 -51.48 -22.97 4.47
C LEU A 106 -51.34 -23.50 5.91
N ASP A 107 -51.31 -22.59 6.89
CA ASP A 107 -51.23 -22.91 8.31
C ASP A 107 -49.94 -23.61 8.77
N GLN A 108 -48.90 -23.67 7.94
CA GLN A 108 -47.57 -24.14 8.34
C GLN A 108 -46.63 -22.99 8.65
N ASP A 109 -45.68 -23.25 9.55
CA ASP A 109 -44.56 -22.35 9.82
C ASP A 109 -43.54 -22.44 8.70
N ILE A 110 -43.11 -21.27 8.21
CA ILE A 110 -42.14 -21.17 7.13
C ILE A 110 -41.06 -20.17 7.49
N ALA A 111 -39.82 -20.48 7.10
CA ALA A 111 -38.67 -19.61 7.24
C ALA A 111 -38.25 -19.08 5.87
N ILE A 112 -38.21 -17.77 5.71
CA ILE A 112 -37.93 -17.11 4.43
C ILE A 112 -36.75 -16.17 4.60
N PHE A 113 -35.69 -16.40 3.82
CA PHE A 113 -34.62 -15.44 3.66
C PHE A 113 -34.97 -14.46 2.54
N GLY A 114 -34.99 -13.17 2.85
CA GLY A 114 -35.41 -12.15 1.90
C GLY A 114 -34.97 -10.74 2.29
N LYS A 115 -35.21 -9.80 1.38
CA LYS A 115 -34.98 -8.37 1.60
C LYS A 115 -36.24 -7.72 2.15
N TRP A 116 -36.13 -7.02 3.28
CA TRP A 116 -37.20 -6.25 3.89
C TRP A 116 -37.43 -4.93 3.15
N ASP A 117 -38.69 -4.59 2.89
CA ASP A 117 -39.13 -3.28 2.38
C ASP A 117 -40.06 -2.67 3.44
N GLN A 118 -39.52 -1.70 4.19
CA GLN A 118 -40.21 -1.10 5.33
C GLN A 118 -41.42 -0.27 4.88
N LYS A 119 -41.35 0.36 3.70
CA LYS A 119 -42.45 1.19 3.16
C LYS A 119 -43.66 0.37 2.77
N LYS A 120 -43.45 -0.90 2.38
CA LYS A 120 -44.52 -1.81 1.95
C LYS A 120 -44.89 -2.85 3.00
N SER A 121 -44.21 -2.88 4.15
CA SER A 121 -44.29 -3.96 5.15
C SER A 121 -44.24 -5.34 4.48
N ALA A 122 -43.28 -5.49 3.55
CA ALA A 122 -43.23 -6.63 2.66
C ALA A 122 -41.82 -7.23 2.59
N LEU A 123 -41.76 -8.55 2.48
CA LEU A 123 -40.54 -9.31 2.30
C LEU A 123 -40.42 -9.76 0.85
N THR A 124 -39.36 -9.33 0.17
CA THR A 124 -38.99 -9.90 -1.12
C THR A 124 -38.17 -11.15 -0.88
N GLY A 125 -38.81 -12.32 -1.03
CA GLY A 125 -38.22 -13.63 -0.77
C GLY A 125 -37.13 -13.97 -1.79
N MET A 126 -36.00 -14.46 -1.28
CA MET A 126 -34.90 -14.99 -2.09
C MET A 126 -34.82 -16.51 -2.00
N LYS A 127 -35.09 -17.07 -0.81
CA LYS A 127 -35.05 -18.52 -0.56
C LYS A 127 -36.00 -18.91 0.58
N ILE A 128 -36.66 -20.08 0.44
CA ILE A 128 -37.37 -20.76 1.54
C ILE A 128 -36.39 -21.72 2.21
N LEU A 129 -36.31 -21.68 3.54
CA LEU A 129 -35.46 -22.54 4.36
C LEU A 129 -36.31 -23.67 4.94
N ALA A 130 -35.83 -24.91 4.84
CA ALA A 130 -36.54 -26.08 5.35
C ALA A 130 -36.50 -26.18 6.89
N GLN A 131 -35.46 -25.61 7.51
CA GLN A 131 -35.29 -25.46 8.95
C GLN A 131 -34.54 -24.15 9.22
N VAL A 132 -34.93 -23.44 10.27
CA VAL A 132 -34.08 -22.39 10.86
C VAL A 132 -33.02 -23.13 11.64
N THR A 133 -31.83 -23.22 11.06
CA THR A 133 -30.64 -23.63 11.80
C THR A 133 -30.03 -22.35 12.34
N ASP A 134 -29.72 -22.31 13.63
CA ASP A 134 -29.07 -21.17 14.31
C ASP A 134 -27.58 -21.07 13.92
N ASP A 135 -27.26 -21.57 12.72
CA ASP A 135 -25.90 -21.84 12.24
C ASP A 135 -25.47 -20.74 11.28
N MET A 136 -24.29 -20.19 11.52
CA MET A 136 -23.62 -19.30 10.58
C MET A 136 -23.32 -20.07 9.29
N GLN A 137 -23.91 -19.66 8.16
CA GLN A 137 -23.63 -20.32 6.88
C GLN A 137 -22.40 -19.68 6.22
N PRO A 138 -21.36 -20.47 5.92
CA PRO A 138 -20.17 -19.95 5.24
C PRO A 138 -20.48 -19.60 3.79
N VAL A 139 -19.97 -18.47 3.32
CA VAL A 139 -20.05 -18.01 1.93
C VAL A 139 -18.66 -17.99 1.32
N TYR A 140 -18.49 -18.74 0.23
CA TYR A 140 -17.21 -18.92 -0.46
C TYR A 140 -17.15 -18.17 -1.78
N HIS A 141 -15.96 -17.91 -2.32
CA HIS A 141 -15.85 -17.50 -3.71
C HIS A 141 -16.25 -18.67 -4.62
N VAL A 142 -17.12 -18.43 -5.60
CA VAL A 142 -17.62 -19.47 -6.52
C VAL A 142 -17.42 -19.04 -7.97
N ALA A 143 -17.01 -19.98 -8.82
CA ALA A 143 -16.84 -19.77 -10.25
C ALA A 143 -18.10 -20.19 -11.01
N GLN A 144 -18.25 -19.70 -12.25
CA GLN A 144 -19.37 -20.04 -13.12
C GLN A 144 -19.47 -21.56 -13.30
N GLY A 145 -20.59 -22.14 -12.86
CA GLY A 145 -20.87 -23.59 -12.92
C GLY A 145 -20.71 -24.34 -11.59
N ILE A 146 -20.30 -23.67 -10.51
CA ILE A 146 -20.28 -24.22 -9.14
C ILE A 146 -21.25 -23.42 -8.27
N SER A 147 -22.14 -24.10 -7.56
CA SER A 147 -23.01 -23.46 -6.57
C SER A 147 -22.38 -23.49 -5.17
N GLN A 148 -22.72 -22.51 -4.34
CA GLN A 148 -22.36 -22.50 -2.90
C GLN A 148 -22.71 -23.83 -2.22
N SER A 149 -23.91 -24.34 -2.49
CA SER A 149 -24.39 -25.60 -1.93
C SER A 149 -23.57 -26.82 -2.35
N ALA A 150 -23.03 -26.83 -3.57
CA ALA A 150 -22.19 -27.94 -4.04
C ALA A 150 -20.83 -27.93 -3.34
N LEU A 151 -20.22 -26.75 -3.18
CA LEU A 151 -18.95 -26.58 -2.48
C LEU A 151 -19.08 -26.93 -0.98
N VAL A 152 -20.12 -26.43 -0.30
CA VAL A 152 -20.37 -26.79 1.11
C VAL A 152 -20.52 -28.30 1.29
N LYS A 153 -21.27 -28.99 0.41
CA LYS A 153 -21.43 -30.44 0.46
C LYS A 153 -20.11 -31.19 0.21
N ALA A 154 -19.29 -30.70 -0.72
CA ALA A 154 -17.97 -31.27 -0.97
C ALA A 154 -17.10 -31.23 0.28
N ILE A 155 -17.04 -30.05 0.92
CA ILE A 155 -16.28 -29.82 2.16
C ILE A 155 -16.81 -30.73 3.29
N GLN A 156 -18.13 -30.79 3.48
CA GLN A 156 -18.76 -31.70 4.46
C GLN A 156 -18.39 -33.16 4.20
N SER A 157 -18.42 -33.62 2.94
CA SER A 157 -18.02 -34.98 2.59
C SER A 157 -16.56 -35.28 2.95
N ALA A 158 -15.66 -34.31 2.79
CA ALA A 158 -14.26 -34.46 3.18
C ALA A 158 -14.11 -34.58 4.72
N PHE A 159 -14.87 -33.80 5.50
CA PHE A 159 -14.92 -33.91 6.95
C PHE A 159 -15.50 -35.26 7.42
N GLU A 160 -16.62 -35.71 6.84
CA GLU A 160 -17.29 -36.97 7.18
C GLU A 160 -16.44 -38.20 6.85
N ALA A 161 -15.70 -38.18 5.74
CA ALA A 161 -14.73 -39.22 5.40
C ALA A 161 -13.52 -39.23 6.37
N GLY A 162 -13.39 -38.20 7.21
CA GLY A 162 -12.32 -38.06 8.19
C GLY A 162 -10.99 -37.74 7.52
N TYR A 163 -10.96 -36.90 6.48
CA TYR A 163 -9.69 -36.41 5.93
C TYR A 163 -9.00 -35.40 6.86
N LEU A 164 -9.77 -34.69 7.71
CA LEU A 164 -9.25 -33.69 8.64
C LEU A 164 -8.13 -34.19 9.56
N ARG A 165 -8.22 -35.44 10.05
CA ARG A 165 -7.22 -36.07 10.95
C ARG A 165 -5.84 -36.26 10.30
N PHE A 166 -5.75 -36.20 8.97
CA PHE A 166 -4.50 -36.28 8.24
C PHE A 166 -3.85 -34.91 8.01
N LEU A 167 -4.55 -33.82 8.37
CA LEU A 167 -4.00 -32.47 8.31
C LEU A 167 -3.01 -32.30 9.47
N SER A 168 -1.73 -32.43 9.18
CA SER A 168 -0.66 -32.29 10.17
C SER A 168 -0.51 -30.85 10.61
N GLU A 169 -0.15 -30.64 11.88
CA GLU A 169 0.21 -29.31 12.35
C GLU A 169 1.38 -28.76 11.53
N ASN A 170 1.41 -27.43 11.34
CA ASN A 170 2.48 -26.74 10.65
C ASN A 170 3.12 -25.66 11.53
N LEU A 171 2.53 -25.25 12.64
CA LEU A 171 3.18 -24.36 13.59
C LEU A 171 3.84 -25.14 14.75
N PRO A 172 5.06 -24.78 15.17
CA PRO A 172 5.69 -25.36 16.35
C PRO A 172 4.83 -25.16 17.60
N GLN A 173 4.83 -26.16 18.49
CA GLN A 173 4.09 -26.10 19.75
C GLN A 173 4.44 -24.87 20.59
N VAL A 174 5.69 -24.39 20.50
CA VAL A 174 6.16 -23.17 21.18
C VAL A 174 5.34 -21.95 20.74
N LEU A 175 5.04 -21.81 19.44
CA LEU A 175 4.25 -20.70 18.92
C LEU A 175 2.77 -20.84 19.28
N LEU A 176 2.21 -22.06 19.17
CA LEU A 176 0.84 -22.34 19.58
C LEU A 176 0.60 -21.96 21.05
N ASN A 177 1.50 -22.36 21.95
CA ASN A 177 1.41 -22.06 23.37
C ASN A 177 1.60 -20.55 23.66
N LYS A 178 2.61 -19.92 23.03
CA LYS A 178 2.92 -18.50 23.23
C LYS A 178 1.74 -17.61 22.85
N TYR A 179 1.10 -17.87 21.72
CA TYR A 179 0.02 -17.03 21.19
C TYR A 179 -1.38 -17.53 21.53
N ARG A 180 -1.48 -18.70 22.20
CA ARG A 180 -2.73 -19.40 22.53
C ARG A 180 -3.58 -19.65 21.30
N LEU A 181 -2.96 -20.22 20.26
CA LEU A 181 -3.61 -20.52 18.99
C LEU A 181 -4.27 -21.90 19.06
N LEU A 182 -5.38 -22.04 18.32
CA LEU A 182 -5.98 -23.36 18.08
C LEU A 182 -5.02 -24.24 17.26
N ASP A 183 -5.13 -25.55 17.42
CA ASP A 183 -4.47 -26.50 16.52
C ASP A 183 -5.06 -26.39 15.09
N ARG A 184 -4.27 -26.79 14.09
CA ARG A 184 -4.64 -26.66 12.67
C ARG A 184 -5.95 -27.35 12.32
N GLN A 185 -6.24 -28.51 12.91
CA GLN A 185 -7.44 -29.29 12.60
C GLN A 185 -8.69 -28.60 13.16
N THR A 186 -8.66 -28.19 14.42
CA THR A 186 -9.76 -27.46 15.07
C THR A 186 -10.01 -26.12 14.38
N ALA A 187 -8.96 -25.37 14.07
CA ALA A 187 -9.09 -24.09 13.37
C ALA A 187 -9.70 -24.26 11.98
N THR A 188 -9.25 -25.25 11.20
CA THR A 188 -9.79 -25.53 9.86
C THR A 188 -11.28 -25.87 9.93
N ARG A 189 -11.69 -26.75 10.87
CA ARG A 189 -13.11 -27.07 11.08
C ARG A 189 -13.93 -25.83 11.44
N ALA A 190 -13.44 -25.02 12.37
CA ALA A 190 -14.12 -23.82 12.85
C ALA A 190 -14.21 -22.70 11.79
N MET A 191 -13.26 -22.63 10.85
CA MET A 191 -13.39 -21.75 9.68
C MET A 191 -14.51 -22.18 8.75
N HIS A 192 -14.84 -23.46 8.62
CA HIS A 192 -15.96 -23.87 7.78
C HIS A 192 -17.30 -23.87 8.52
N PHE A 193 -17.30 -24.42 9.74
CA PHE A 193 -18.50 -24.66 10.53
C PHE A 193 -18.26 -24.28 12.00
N PRO A 194 -18.19 -22.97 12.32
CA PRO A 194 -18.02 -22.50 13.69
C PRO A 194 -19.27 -22.80 14.51
N LYS A 195 -19.09 -23.20 15.78
CA LYS A 195 -20.19 -23.36 16.74
C LYS A 195 -20.73 -21.99 17.20
N ASP A 196 -19.83 -21.02 17.33
CA ASP A 196 -20.16 -19.66 17.76
C ASP A 196 -19.13 -18.65 17.20
N LEU A 197 -19.42 -17.37 17.42
CA LEU A 197 -18.58 -16.27 16.95
C LEU A 197 -17.18 -16.27 17.59
N GLU A 198 -17.04 -16.77 18.82
CA GLU A 198 -15.75 -16.79 19.53
C GLU A 198 -14.83 -17.89 18.98
N GLU A 199 -15.38 -19.08 18.69
CA GLU A 199 -14.66 -20.17 18.01
C GLU A 199 -14.19 -19.70 16.62
N TYR A 200 -15.06 -19.01 15.87
CA TYR A 200 -14.69 -18.40 14.59
C TYR A 200 -13.55 -17.39 14.74
N LYS A 201 -13.63 -16.44 15.68
CA LYS A 201 -12.58 -15.44 15.88
C LYS A 201 -11.22 -16.08 16.24
N GLN A 202 -11.20 -17.12 17.05
CA GLN A 202 -9.97 -17.85 17.39
C GLN A 202 -9.39 -18.59 16.19
N ALA A 203 -10.25 -19.23 15.40
CA ALA A 203 -9.84 -19.90 14.16
C ALA A 203 -9.28 -18.90 13.15
N LEU A 204 -9.99 -17.81 12.92
CA LEU A 204 -9.60 -16.72 12.02
C LEU A 204 -8.23 -16.14 12.44
N ARG A 205 -8.06 -15.81 13.72
CA ARG A 205 -6.80 -15.30 14.27
C ARG A 205 -5.65 -16.27 14.01
N ARG A 206 -5.88 -17.57 14.18
CA ARG A 206 -4.88 -18.60 13.92
C ARG A 206 -4.53 -18.68 12.44
N ILE A 207 -5.51 -18.75 11.53
CA ILE A 207 -5.25 -18.85 10.08
C ILE A 207 -4.48 -17.62 9.61
N LYS A 208 -4.91 -16.42 10.02
CA LYS A 208 -4.22 -15.16 9.70
C LYS A 208 -2.77 -15.17 10.19
N PHE A 209 -2.53 -15.61 11.43
CA PHE A 209 -1.17 -15.73 11.95
C PHE A 209 -0.33 -16.74 11.16
N GLU A 210 -0.86 -17.94 10.86
CA GLU A 210 -0.15 -18.93 10.05
C GLU A 210 0.31 -18.32 8.72
N GLU A 211 -0.64 -17.77 7.98
CA GLU A 211 -0.45 -17.27 6.62
C GLU A 211 0.61 -16.14 6.59
N LEU A 212 0.46 -15.15 7.48
CA LEU A 212 1.41 -14.05 7.59
C LEU A 212 2.78 -14.50 8.13
N PHE A 213 2.80 -15.48 9.05
CA PHE A 213 4.05 -16.03 9.61
C PHE A 213 4.87 -16.77 8.57
N TYR A 214 4.27 -17.66 7.80
CA TYR A 214 4.98 -18.38 6.74
C TYR A 214 5.47 -17.45 5.64
N PHE A 215 4.68 -16.44 5.27
CA PHE A 215 5.12 -15.40 4.36
C PHE A 215 6.37 -14.67 4.90
N GLN A 216 6.33 -14.21 6.15
CA GLN A 216 7.47 -13.54 6.77
C GLN A 216 8.68 -14.46 6.92
N LEU A 217 8.48 -15.72 7.29
CA LEU A 217 9.56 -16.70 7.43
C LEU A 217 10.28 -16.92 6.10
N ASN A 218 9.55 -17.11 5.00
CA ASN A 218 10.13 -17.25 3.66
C ASN A 218 10.97 -16.02 3.29
N LEU A 219 10.45 -14.80 3.54
CA LEU A 219 11.21 -13.57 3.29
C LEU A 219 12.49 -13.48 4.13
N GLN A 220 12.44 -13.82 5.42
CA GLN A 220 13.62 -13.79 6.28
C GLN A 220 14.67 -14.81 5.86
N VAL A 221 14.26 -16.01 5.43
CA VAL A 221 15.17 -17.02 4.89
C VAL A 221 15.84 -16.55 3.59
N LEU A 222 15.07 -15.95 2.67
CA LEU A 222 15.62 -15.35 1.45
C LEU A 222 16.64 -14.24 1.77
N LYS A 223 16.31 -13.35 2.72
CA LYS A 223 17.25 -12.32 3.20
C LYS A 223 18.52 -12.90 3.77
N ALA A 224 18.43 -13.92 4.63
CA ALA A 224 19.59 -14.56 5.23
C ALA A 224 20.49 -15.24 4.19
N ASN A 225 19.89 -15.88 3.18
CA ASN A 225 20.64 -16.47 2.07
C ASN A 225 21.36 -15.40 1.23
N ASN A 226 20.70 -14.28 0.93
CA ASN A 226 21.29 -13.16 0.19
C ASN A 226 22.38 -12.43 0.99
N LYS A 227 22.27 -12.40 2.33
CA LYS A 227 23.27 -11.82 3.24
C LYS A 227 24.45 -12.74 3.57
N SER A 228 24.49 -13.96 3.03
CA SER A 228 25.65 -14.84 3.24
C SER A 228 26.95 -14.13 2.83
N GLU A 229 27.99 -14.25 3.66
CA GLU A 229 29.23 -13.45 3.65
C GLU A 229 30.00 -13.43 2.31
N SER A 230 29.60 -14.25 1.33
CA SER A 230 30.31 -14.40 0.05
C SER A 230 29.93 -13.38 -1.03
N ASN A 231 28.93 -12.52 -0.82
CA ASN A 231 28.35 -11.71 -1.90
C ASN A 231 28.47 -10.18 -1.73
N GLY A 232 28.99 -9.66 -0.62
CA GLY A 232 29.05 -8.21 -0.36
C GLY A 232 30.44 -7.58 -0.38
N LEU A 233 30.50 -6.25 -0.42
CA LEU A 233 31.73 -5.46 -0.30
C LEU A 233 31.94 -5.05 1.16
N LEU A 234 33.10 -5.35 1.74
CA LEU A 234 33.45 -4.86 3.09
C LEU A 234 33.95 -3.41 3.02
N ILE A 235 33.13 -2.45 3.45
CA ILE A 235 33.48 -1.03 3.45
C ILE A 235 34.03 -0.63 4.83
N THR A 236 35.36 -0.62 4.95
CA THR A 236 36.07 -0.23 6.17
C THR A 236 36.25 1.30 6.26
N TYR A 237 35.14 2.00 6.48
CA TYR A 237 35.16 3.46 6.64
C TYR A 237 35.87 3.92 7.93
N ASP A 238 36.39 5.14 7.90
CA ASP A 238 37.03 5.77 9.06
C ASP A 238 35.96 6.39 9.98
N HIS A 239 35.74 5.73 11.12
CA HIS A 239 34.73 6.13 12.09
C HIS A 239 34.99 7.54 12.66
N ASP A 240 36.26 7.90 12.89
CA ASP A 240 36.61 9.18 13.51
C ASP A 240 36.42 10.33 12.52
N GLN A 241 36.74 10.12 11.25
CA GLN A 241 36.43 11.09 10.19
C GLN A 241 34.93 11.31 10.02
N VAL A 242 34.13 10.24 9.99
CA VAL A 242 32.67 10.33 9.89
C VAL A 242 32.09 11.06 11.10
N ALA A 243 32.53 10.72 12.31
CA ALA A 243 32.08 11.37 13.55
C ALA A 243 32.45 12.85 13.60
N ALA A 244 33.68 13.21 13.21
CA ALA A 244 34.11 14.60 13.11
C ALA A 244 33.27 15.38 12.10
N LYS A 245 32.94 14.77 10.96
CA LYS A 245 32.10 15.41 9.94
C LYS A 245 30.66 15.62 10.41
N ILE A 246 30.08 14.66 11.13
CA ILE A 246 28.76 14.82 11.77
C ILE A 246 28.78 15.98 12.76
N ALA A 247 29.85 16.11 13.57
CA ALA A 247 29.98 17.20 14.53
C ALA A 247 30.16 18.58 13.88
N ALA A 248 30.70 18.64 12.65
CA ALA A 248 30.88 19.87 11.89
C ALA A 248 29.61 20.34 11.15
N LEU A 249 28.53 19.55 11.15
CA LEU A 249 27.28 19.94 10.49
C LEU A 249 26.70 21.22 11.14
N PRO A 250 26.06 22.10 10.35
CA PRO A 250 25.46 23.33 10.87
C PRO A 250 24.19 23.08 11.72
N PHE A 251 23.80 21.82 11.90
CA PHE A 251 22.64 21.39 12.68
C PHE A 251 22.93 20.03 13.33
N ALA A 252 22.24 19.74 14.43
CA ALA A 252 22.30 18.43 15.06
C ALA A 252 21.35 17.44 14.37
N LEU A 253 21.82 16.20 14.19
CA LEU A 253 20.98 15.11 13.71
C LEU A 253 19.92 14.74 14.76
N THR A 254 18.71 14.43 14.31
CA THR A 254 17.64 13.86 15.15
C THR A 254 17.97 12.43 15.58
N ASN A 255 17.25 11.86 16.55
CA ASN A 255 17.51 10.49 16.99
C ASN A 255 17.16 9.49 15.88
N ALA A 256 16.09 9.75 15.12
CA ALA A 256 15.71 8.93 13.98
C ALA A 256 16.76 8.97 12.85
N GLN A 257 17.35 10.14 12.60
CA GLN A 257 18.46 10.34 11.66
C GLN A 257 19.72 9.58 12.11
N LYS A 258 20.12 9.69 13.38
CA LYS A 258 21.27 8.95 13.94
C LYS A 258 21.08 7.45 13.82
N ARG A 259 19.93 6.92 14.29
CA ARG A 259 19.58 5.50 14.17
C ARG A 259 19.65 5.01 12.72
N SER A 260 19.09 5.77 11.78
CA SER A 260 19.09 5.39 10.37
C SER A 260 20.50 5.39 9.78
N LEU A 261 21.35 6.34 10.17
CA LEU A 261 22.76 6.37 9.77
C LEU A 261 23.54 5.20 10.36
N ASP A 262 23.37 4.91 11.65
CA ASP A 262 24.05 3.81 12.33
C ASP A 262 23.68 2.47 11.71
N GLU A 263 22.41 2.27 11.33
CA GLU A 263 21.96 1.08 10.60
C GLU A 263 22.63 0.95 9.21
N ILE A 264 22.74 2.05 8.45
CA ILE A 264 23.43 2.07 7.16
C ILE A 264 24.92 1.77 7.32
N LEU A 265 25.59 2.45 8.25
CA LEU A 265 27.01 2.27 8.52
C LEU A 265 27.34 0.88 9.06
N ALA A 266 26.45 0.27 9.84
CA ALA A 266 26.60 -1.11 10.31
C ALA A 266 26.54 -2.10 9.14
N ASP A 267 25.60 -1.91 8.19
CA ASP A 267 25.51 -2.77 7.00
C ASP A 267 26.76 -2.64 6.13
N MET A 268 27.22 -1.41 5.86
CA MET A 268 28.44 -1.13 5.08
C MET A 268 29.69 -1.85 5.64
N LYS A 269 29.77 -1.98 6.97
CA LYS A 269 30.89 -2.65 7.67
C LYS A 269 30.70 -4.17 7.81
N SER A 270 29.53 -4.71 7.50
CA SER A 270 29.21 -6.12 7.76
C SER A 270 29.86 -7.10 6.79
N GLY A 271 30.25 -6.64 5.60
CA GLY A 271 30.70 -7.50 4.49
C GLY A 271 29.56 -8.21 3.75
N ALA A 272 28.32 -8.13 4.25
CA ALA A 272 27.12 -8.50 3.49
C ALA A 272 26.72 -7.36 2.56
N HIS A 273 26.13 -7.68 1.41
CA HIS A 273 25.67 -6.67 0.46
C HIS A 273 24.49 -5.89 1.05
N MET A 274 24.66 -4.58 1.26
CA MET A 274 23.56 -3.73 1.74
C MET A 274 22.50 -3.57 0.66
N ASN A 275 21.25 -3.84 1.01
CA ASN A 275 20.08 -3.54 0.18
C ASN A 275 18.99 -2.88 1.04
N ARG A 276 19.06 -1.56 1.15
CA ARG A 276 18.31 -0.80 2.17
C ARG A 276 17.44 0.30 1.56
N LEU A 277 16.23 0.44 2.09
CA LEU A 277 15.31 1.54 1.83
C LEU A 277 15.35 2.52 2.99
N LEU A 278 15.91 3.71 2.77
CA LEU A 278 15.81 4.85 3.65
C LEU A 278 14.50 5.59 3.38
N GLN A 279 13.57 5.47 4.31
CA GLN A 279 12.26 6.08 4.23
C GLN A 279 12.11 7.15 5.29
N GLY A 280 11.51 8.28 4.91
CA GLY A 280 11.24 9.36 5.83
C GLY A 280 10.33 10.37 5.18
N ASP A 281 9.67 11.20 5.98
CA ASP A 281 8.76 12.23 5.48
C ASP A 281 9.50 13.25 4.58
N VAL A 282 8.79 14.01 3.76
CA VAL A 282 9.32 15.10 2.94
C VAL A 282 10.02 16.11 3.85
N GLY A 283 11.33 16.31 3.65
CA GLY A 283 12.14 17.21 4.48
C GLY A 283 12.51 16.66 5.86
N SER A 284 12.41 15.34 6.09
CA SER A 284 12.98 14.64 7.26
C SER A 284 14.51 14.57 7.27
N GLY A 285 15.17 15.04 6.20
CA GLY A 285 16.64 15.04 6.10
C GLY A 285 17.26 13.78 5.50
N LYS A 286 16.51 12.94 4.77
CA LYS A 286 17.08 11.76 4.06
C LYS A 286 18.37 12.05 3.29
N THR A 287 18.44 13.19 2.62
CA THR A 287 19.60 13.62 1.86
C THR A 287 20.86 13.77 2.73
N VAL A 288 20.77 14.24 3.98
CA VAL A 288 21.95 14.36 4.84
C VAL A 288 22.49 12.97 5.23
N ILE A 289 21.59 12.02 5.47
CA ILE A 289 21.95 10.64 5.80
C ILE A 289 22.65 9.96 4.61
N ALA A 290 22.06 10.09 3.41
CA ALA A 290 22.69 9.61 2.18
C ALA A 290 24.07 10.25 1.93
N SER A 291 24.16 11.56 2.14
CA SER A 291 25.42 12.32 1.99
C SER A 291 26.51 11.84 2.96
N LEU A 292 26.16 11.53 4.21
CA LEU A 292 27.09 10.99 5.20
C LEU A 292 27.49 9.54 4.87
N ALA A 293 26.60 8.73 4.31
CA ALA A 293 26.94 7.39 3.82
C ALA A 293 27.91 7.45 2.61
N MET A 294 27.71 8.41 1.70
CA MET A 294 28.67 8.69 0.62
C MET A 294 30.05 9.10 1.18
N TYR A 295 30.07 9.92 2.23
CA TYR A 295 31.31 10.33 2.89
C TYR A 295 32.01 9.15 3.58
N ALA A 296 31.25 8.23 4.18
CA ALA A 296 31.80 6.99 4.74
C ALA A 296 32.46 6.13 3.65
N ALA A 297 31.83 5.98 2.48
CA ALA A 297 32.44 5.28 1.34
C ALA A 297 33.75 5.96 0.88
N TYR A 298 33.76 7.29 0.78
CA TYR A 298 34.98 8.05 0.49
C TYR A 298 36.10 7.78 1.49
N SER A 299 35.81 7.78 2.79
CA SER A 299 36.82 7.52 3.83
C SER A 299 37.41 6.11 3.76
N ALA A 300 36.73 5.17 3.08
CA ALA A 300 37.22 3.83 2.78
C ALA A 300 38.00 3.74 1.43
N GLY A 301 38.20 4.87 0.74
CA GLY A 301 38.84 4.93 -0.58
C GLY A 301 37.95 4.44 -1.73
N LEU A 302 36.62 4.51 -1.58
CA LEU A 302 35.63 4.09 -2.56
C LEU A 302 34.85 5.28 -3.10
N GLN A 303 34.43 5.18 -4.36
CA GLN A 303 33.52 6.12 -5.00
C GLN A 303 32.07 5.83 -4.60
N SER A 304 31.24 6.86 -4.64
CA SER A 304 29.80 6.72 -4.44
C SER A 304 29.01 7.48 -5.52
N ALA A 305 27.84 6.96 -5.90
CA ALA A 305 27.02 7.54 -6.96
C ALA A 305 25.56 7.74 -6.51
N LEU A 306 25.03 8.95 -6.68
CA LEU A 306 23.65 9.34 -6.39
C LEU A 306 22.88 9.59 -7.69
N MET A 307 21.94 8.71 -8.00
CA MET A 307 21.03 8.81 -9.13
C MET A 307 19.70 9.46 -8.72
N VAL A 308 19.30 10.50 -9.46
CA VAL A 308 18.07 11.29 -9.22
C VAL A 308 17.27 11.49 -10.51
N PRO A 309 15.94 11.70 -10.44
CA PRO A 309 15.08 11.58 -11.63
C PRO A 309 15.20 12.74 -12.63
N THR A 310 15.65 13.92 -12.21
CA THR A 310 15.71 15.12 -13.06
C THR A 310 17.03 15.85 -12.94
N GLU A 311 17.40 16.61 -13.98
CA GLU A 311 18.66 17.36 -14.01
C GLU A 311 18.69 18.46 -12.94
N ILE A 312 17.57 19.16 -12.72
CA ILE A 312 17.43 20.17 -11.65
C ILE A 312 17.72 19.57 -10.26
N LEU A 313 17.25 18.34 -10.00
CA LEU A 313 17.54 17.65 -8.75
C LEU A 313 19.02 17.25 -8.66
N ALA A 314 19.61 16.82 -9.78
CA ALA A 314 21.02 16.46 -9.84
C ALA A 314 21.91 17.67 -9.53
N GLU A 315 21.62 18.82 -10.13
CA GLU A 315 22.29 20.09 -9.82
C GLU A 315 22.10 20.50 -8.36
N GLN A 316 20.87 20.39 -7.83
CA GLN A 316 20.61 20.76 -6.43
C GLN A 316 21.41 19.89 -5.45
N HIS A 317 21.46 18.58 -5.68
CA HIS A 317 22.24 17.65 -4.85
C HIS A 317 23.74 17.88 -5.02
N TYR A 318 24.21 18.13 -6.24
CA TYR A 318 25.60 18.47 -6.53
C TYR A 318 26.07 19.72 -5.76
N GLU A 319 25.31 20.81 -5.81
CA GLU A 319 25.63 22.04 -5.06
C GLU A 319 25.56 21.82 -3.54
N SER A 320 24.60 21.03 -3.08
CA SER A 320 24.46 20.69 -1.65
C SER A 320 25.66 19.88 -1.15
N LEU A 321 26.11 18.87 -1.91
CA LEU A 321 27.29 18.07 -1.58
C LEU A 321 28.55 18.92 -1.60
N ARG A 322 28.73 19.81 -2.60
CA ARG A 322 29.87 20.75 -2.63
C ARG A 322 29.93 21.68 -1.44
N THR A 323 28.76 22.12 -0.95
CA THR A 323 28.66 22.96 0.24
C THR A 323 29.00 22.17 1.51
N LEU A 324 28.55 20.92 1.60
CA LEU A 324 28.77 20.06 2.76
C LEU A 324 30.19 19.49 2.82
N PHE A 325 30.78 19.18 1.67
CA PHE A 325 32.10 18.54 1.52
C PHE A 325 32.97 19.31 0.52
N PRO A 326 33.37 20.55 0.85
CA PRO A 326 34.24 21.35 -0.02
C PRO A 326 35.61 20.72 -0.29
N GLU A 327 36.03 19.78 0.56
CA GLU A 327 37.29 19.03 0.45
C GLU A 327 37.26 17.91 -0.61
N LEU A 328 36.09 17.54 -1.13
CA LEU A 328 35.93 16.38 -2.03
C LEU A 328 35.78 16.78 -3.50
N SER A 329 36.26 15.90 -4.38
CA SER A 329 36.03 15.96 -5.81
C SER A 329 34.65 15.38 -6.13
N ILE A 330 33.72 16.25 -6.52
CA ILE A 330 32.34 15.88 -6.82
C ILE A 330 32.08 16.15 -8.31
N ALA A 331 31.53 15.16 -9.03
CA ALA A 331 31.16 15.30 -10.43
C ALA A 331 29.63 15.26 -10.63
N LEU A 332 29.17 16.00 -11.64
CA LEU A 332 27.81 15.97 -12.15
C LEU A 332 27.78 15.23 -13.50
N LEU A 333 26.88 14.26 -13.66
CA LEU A 333 26.64 13.56 -14.92
C LEU A 333 25.15 13.56 -15.29
N THR A 334 24.76 14.46 -16.20
CA THR A 334 23.38 14.53 -16.74
C THR A 334 23.34 14.32 -18.25
N SER A 335 22.14 14.06 -18.77
CA SER A 335 21.91 13.86 -20.21
C SER A 335 22.13 15.14 -21.03
N GLY A 336 21.83 16.31 -20.48
CA GLY A 336 21.95 17.61 -21.14
C GLY A 336 23.38 18.18 -21.23
N MET A 337 24.38 17.50 -20.67
CA MET A 337 25.76 18.00 -20.67
C MET A 337 26.37 18.09 -22.08
N LYS A 338 27.12 19.17 -22.32
CA LYS A 338 27.93 19.30 -23.54
C LYS A 338 28.96 18.17 -23.64
N ALA A 339 29.17 17.65 -24.85
CA ALA A 339 30.01 16.48 -25.11
C ALA A 339 31.43 16.57 -24.52
N ALA A 340 32.08 17.74 -24.58
CA ALA A 340 33.41 17.94 -24.03
C ALA A 340 33.44 17.82 -22.49
N VAL A 341 32.48 18.45 -21.80
CA VAL A 341 32.36 18.40 -20.33
C VAL A 341 32.01 16.98 -19.89
N ARG A 342 31.09 16.32 -20.60
CA ARG A 342 30.73 14.93 -20.33
C ARG A 342 31.92 13.99 -20.47
N ARG A 343 32.73 14.14 -21.53
CA ARG A 343 33.94 13.32 -21.72
C ARG A 343 34.94 13.52 -20.60
N SER A 344 35.14 14.76 -20.15
CA SER A 344 36.01 15.05 -19.00
C SER A 344 35.49 14.41 -17.72
N ALA A 345 34.18 14.47 -17.47
CA ALA A 345 33.58 13.88 -16.28
C ALA A 345 33.73 12.35 -16.30
N LEU A 346 33.47 11.70 -17.44
CA LEU A 346 33.62 10.25 -17.59
C LEU A 346 35.06 9.78 -17.36
N ALA A 347 36.04 10.51 -17.89
CA ALA A 347 37.45 10.19 -17.66
C ALA A 347 37.80 10.27 -16.17
N ALA A 348 37.38 11.35 -15.49
CA ALA A 348 37.65 11.55 -14.07
C ALA A 348 36.91 10.54 -13.15
N ILE A 349 35.76 10.03 -13.59
CA ILE A 349 35.05 8.94 -12.89
C ILE A 349 35.81 7.63 -13.04
N ALA A 350 36.27 7.30 -14.26
CA ALA A 350 36.94 6.05 -14.57
C ALA A 350 38.36 5.95 -13.98
N ASP A 351 39.08 7.08 -13.89
CA ASP A 351 40.44 7.12 -13.34
C ASP A 351 40.50 7.29 -11.81
N GLY A 352 39.35 7.55 -11.16
CA GLY A 352 39.24 7.68 -9.71
C GLY A 352 39.53 9.09 -9.17
N SER A 353 39.68 10.10 -10.02
CA SER A 353 39.87 11.49 -9.61
C SER A 353 38.60 12.14 -9.00
N VAL A 354 37.48 11.42 -9.00
CA VAL A 354 36.19 11.85 -8.44
C VAL A 354 35.79 10.93 -7.30
N ASP A 355 35.45 11.52 -6.15
CA ASP A 355 35.03 10.82 -4.93
C ASP A 355 33.52 10.53 -4.93
N MET A 356 32.73 11.52 -5.34
CA MET A 356 31.26 11.45 -5.34
C MET A 356 30.70 11.85 -6.70
N ILE A 357 29.73 11.08 -7.19
CA ILE A 357 29.08 11.31 -8.48
C ILE A 357 27.60 11.58 -8.23
N VAL A 358 27.05 12.65 -8.82
CA VAL A 358 25.61 12.91 -8.85
C VAL A 358 25.15 12.93 -10.30
N GLY A 359 24.00 12.34 -10.60
CA GLY A 359 23.52 12.33 -11.97
C GLY A 359 22.12 11.82 -12.16
N THR A 360 21.66 11.87 -13.41
CA THR A 360 20.37 11.27 -13.79
C THR A 360 20.57 9.81 -14.21
N HIS A 361 19.60 9.25 -14.95
CA HIS A 361 19.75 7.94 -15.62
C HIS A 361 21.00 7.83 -16.52
N ALA A 362 21.71 8.94 -16.78
CA ALA A 362 23.02 8.92 -17.44
C ALA A 362 24.05 8.05 -16.69
N LEU A 363 23.97 7.92 -15.36
CA LEU A 363 24.90 7.13 -14.53
C LEU A 363 24.92 5.63 -14.84
N ILE A 364 23.83 5.11 -15.41
CA ILE A 364 23.66 3.67 -15.70
C ILE A 364 23.83 3.35 -17.19
N GLN A 365 24.14 4.34 -18.03
CA GLN A 365 24.35 4.12 -19.46
C GLN A 365 25.61 3.28 -19.73
N GLU A 366 25.67 2.68 -20.92
CA GLU A 366 26.88 2.04 -21.42
C GLU A 366 28.00 3.07 -21.58
N GLY A 367 29.24 2.69 -21.26
CA GLY A 367 30.41 3.58 -21.29
C GLY A 367 30.59 4.46 -20.05
N VAL A 368 29.82 4.23 -18.99
CA VAL A 368 30.10 4.78 -17.65
C VAL A 368 30.77 3.69 -16.81
N ASP A 369 32.08 3.80 -16.71
CA ASP A 369 32.95 2.90 -15.95
C ASP A 369 33.45 3.62 -14.70
N TYR A 370 33.31 2.97 -13.55
CA TYR A 370 33.74 3.50 -12.26
C TYR A 370 35.06 2.86 -11.85
N HIS A 371 35.93 3.60 -11.18
CA HIS A 371 37.20 3.07 -10.69
C HIS A 371 36.99 2.06 -9.54
N LYS A 372 36.35 2.49 -8.45
CA LYS A 372 36.05 1.66 -7.27
C LYS A 372 34.72 2.07 -6.64
N LEU A 373 33.61 1.69 -7.27
CA LEU A 373 32.28 2.03 -6.78
C LEU A 373 31.91 1.17 -5.56
N GLY A 374 31.70 1.81 -4.41
CA GLY A 374 31.33 1.14 -3.17
C GLY A 374 29.86 1.28 -2.79
N LEU A 375 29.21 2.39 -3.17
CA LEU A 375 27.84 2.72 -2.77
C LEU A 375 27.07 3.36 -3.93
N VAL A 376 25.88 2.84 -4.21
CA VAL A 376 24.92 3.43 -5.15
C VAL A 376 23.65 3.85 -4.43
N ILE A 377 23.21 5.08 -4.69
CA ILE A 377 22.04 5.68 -4.06
C ILE A 377 21.03 6.06 -5.13
N THR A 378 19.77 5.65 -4.96
CA THR A 378 18.67 6.07 -5.85
C THR A 378 17.66 6.92 -5.06
N ASP A 379 17.51 8.20 -5.42
CA ASP A 379 16.49 9.09 -4.85
C ASP A 379 15.18 9.01 -5.64
N GLU A 380 14.05 9.14 -4.95
CA GLU A 380 12.70 8.97 -5.53
C GLU A 380 12.56 7.70 -6.38
N GLN A 381 12.94 6.55 -5.80
CA GLN A 381 13.09 5.29 -6.53
C GLN A 381 11.88 4.85 -7.37
N HIS A 382 10.66 5.26 -6.99
CA HIS A 382 9.42 4.95 -7.70
C HIS A 382 9.37 5.54 -9.13
N ARG A 383 10.24 6.50 -9.46
CA ARG A 383 10.40 7.05 -10.81
C ARG A 383 11.25 6.20 -11.75
N PHE A 384 11.96 5.21 -11.22
CA PHE A 384 12.88 4.38 -11.99
C PHE A 384 12.33 2.98 -12.19
N GLY A 385 12.45 2.46 -13.41
CA GLY A 385 12.03 1.11 -13.74
C GLY A 385 12.85 0.05 -12.98
N VAL A 386 12.28 -1.15 -12.81
CA VAL A 386 12.99 -2.30 -12.19
C VAL A 386 14.32 -2.58 -12.90
N LYS A 387 14.35 -2.54 -14.24
CA LYS A 387 15.56 -2.74 -15.04
C LYS A 387 16.65 -1.70 -14.77
N GLN A 388 16.28 -0.43 -14.60
CA GLN A 388 17.25 0.65 -14.33
C GLN A 388 17.90 0.47 -12.96
N ARG A 389 17.12 0.10 -11.94
CA ARG A 389 17.62 -0.19 -10.59
C ARG A 389 18.55 -1.40 -10.59
N ARG A 390 18.20 -2.46 -11.32
CA ARG A 390 19.04 -3.65 -11.49
C ARG A 390 20.38 -3.29 -12.16
N LEU A 391 20.35 -2.53 -13.27
CA LEU A 391 21.57 -2.08 -13.95
C LEU A 391 22.48 -1.28 -13.03
N PHE A 392 21.93 -0.43 -12.15
CA PHE A 392 22.75 0.36 -11.24
C PHE A 392 23.43 -0.50 -10.16
N ARG A 393 22.71 -1.51 -9.65
CA ARG A 393 23.25 -2.51 -8.71
C ARG A 393 24.37 -3.36 -9.34
N GLU A 394 24.26 -3.63 -10.64
CA GLU A 394 25.24 -4.43 -11.39
C GLU A 394 26.46 -3.60 -11.87
N LYS A 395 26.52 -2.28 -11.59
CA LYS A 395 27.68 -1.45 -11.91
C LYS A 395 28.81 -1.68 -10.90
N GLY A 396 30.04 -1.91 -11.38
CA GLY A 396 31.19 -2.18 -10.51
C GLY A 396 31.16 -3.58 -9.90
N GLU A 397 31.86 -3.78 -8.79
CA GLU A 397 31.96 -5.07 -8.10
C GLU A 397 30.87 -5.21 -7.01
N ASN A 398 29.60 -5.18 -7.42
CA ASN A 398 28.43 -5.34 -6.55
C ASN A 398 28.37 -4.35 -5.36
N PRO A 399 28.33 -3.03 -5.63
CA PRO A 399 28.31 -1.97 -4.62
C PRO A 399 27.08 -2.07 -3.73
N ASP A 400 27.20 -1.56 -2.51
CA ASP A 400 26.07 -1.43 -1.60
C ASP A 400 24.95 -0.55 -2.19
N VAL A 401 23.70 -0.93 -1.95
CA VAL A 401 22.52 -0.27 -2.52
C VAL A 401 21.69 0.42 -1.44
N LEU A 402 21.54 1.74 -1.56
CA LEU A 402 20.65 2.55 -0.76
C LEU A 402 19.57 3.19 -1.64
N MET A 403 18.30 2.94 -1.33
CA MET A 403 17.17 3.60 -2.00
C MET A 403 16.53 4.60 -1.05
N MET A 404 16.10 5.74 -1.58
CA MET A 404 15.36 6.75 -0.82
C MET A 404 13.96 6.93 -1.39
N THR A 405 13.01 7.16 -0.50
CA THR A 405 11.66 7.59 -0.88
C THR A 405 11.16 8.70 0.03
N ALA A 406 10.62 9.76 -0.57
CA ALA A 406 9.93 10.80 0.16
C ALA A 406 8.45 10.48 0.42
N THR A 407 7.91 9.50 -0.30
CA THR A 407 6.56 9.01 -0.04
C THR A 407 6.61 8.04 1.14
N PRO A 408 5.90 8.35 2.24
CA PRO A 408 5.72 7.39 3.31
C PRO A 408 4.93 6.21 2.72
N ILE A 409 5.59 5.08 2.57
CA ILE A 409 4.97 3.79 2.29
C ILE A 409 4.49 3.24 3.63
N PRO A 410 3.23 2.81 3.77
CA PRO A 410 2.76 2.12 4.97
C PRO A 410 3.74 1.01 5.31
N ARG A 411 4.12 0.90 6.60
CA ARG A 411 5.15 -0.05 7.02
C ARG A 411 4.78 -1.49 6.63
N THR A 412 3.48 -1.80 6.68
CA THR A 412 2.84 -2.98 6.10
C THR A 412 3.31 -3.28 4.69
N LEU A 413 3.13 -2.33 3.78
CA LEU A 413 3.45 -2.45 2.35
C LEU A 413 4.95 -2.45 2.09
N ALA A 414 5.73 -1.67 2.85
CA ALA A 414 7.18 -1.67 2.72
C ALA A 414 7.76 -3.08 2.99
N ILE A 415 7.23 -3.75 4.02
CA ILE A 415 7.66 -5.09 4.43
C ILE A 415 7.20 -6.16 3.44
N THR A 416 6.04 -6.02 2.79
CA THR A 416 5.49 -7.06 1.90
C THR A 416 5.93 -6.89 0.45
N ALA A 417 5.82 -5.68 -0.12
CA ALA A 417 6.13 -5.40 -1.53
C ALA A 417 7.63 -5.26 -1.80
N PHE A 418 8.40 -4.84 -0.80
CA PHE A 418 9.86 -4.68 -0.89
C PHE A 418 10.57 -5.63 0.06
N GLY A 419 9.95 -6.78 0.38
CA GLY A 419 10.34 -7.68 1.47
C GLY A 419 11.76 -8.24 1.46
N GLU A 420 12.54 -8.03 0.40
CA GLU A 420 13.99 -8.31 0.37
C GLU A 420 14.85 -7.18 0.97
N MET A 421 14.34 -5.95 1.01
CA MET A 421 15.07 -4.76 1.49
C MET A 421 14.94 -4.59 3.00
N ASP A 422 16.00 -4.12 3.64
CA ASP A 422 15.94 -3.59 5.00
C ASP A 422 15.43 -2.15 4.98
N VAL A 423 14.64 -1.74 5.97
CA VAL A 423 13.98 -0.42 5.98
C VAL A 423 14.47 0.39 7.17
N SER A 424 15.11 1.53 6.90
CA SER A 424 15.41 2.56 7.90
C SER A 424 14.34 3.65 7.87
N LEU A 425 13.84 4.02 9.04
CA LEU A 425 12.77 4.99 9.19
C LEU A 425 13.28 6.27 9.85
N ILE A 426 13.07 7.40 9.17
CA ILE A 426 13.17 8.75 9.73
C ILE A 426 11.77 9.26 10.03
N ASP A 427 11.30 8.97 11.24
CA ASP A 427 9.99 9.33 11.81
C ASP A 427 10.00 10.66 12.59
N GLU A 428 11.15 11.34 12.66
CA GLU A 428 11.30 12.63 13.31
C GLU A 428 11.59 13.75 12.29
N LEU A 429 10.96 14.92 12.48
CA LEU A 429 11.29 16.12 11.73
C LEU A 429 12.46 16.87 12.39
N PRO A 430 13.34 17.54 11.62
CA PRO A 430 14.42 18.36 12.18
C PRO A 430 13.89 19.46 13.11
N ALA A 431 14.68 19.78 14.15
CA ALA A 431 14.35 20.84 15.10
C ALA A 431 14.19 22.20 14.40
N GLY A 432 13.20 22.99 14.82
CA GLY A 432 12.91 24.33 14.27
C GLY A 432 11.91 24.36 13.11
N ARG A 433 11.51 23.20 12.55
CA ARG A 433 10.50 23.16 11.50
C ARG A 433 9.09 23.38 12.06
N LYS A 434 8.39 24.40 11.56
CA LYS A 434 7.00 24.67 11.95
C LYS A 434 6.04 23.74 11.21
N PRO A 435 5.03 23.16 11.88
CA PRO A 435 4.03 22.33 11.23
C PRO A 435 3.21 23.16 10.24
N ILE A 436 2.89 22.57 9.09
CA ILE A 436 2.13 23.26 8.04
C ILE A 436 0.66 23.32 8.45
N VAL A 437 0.11 24.53 8.54
CA VAL A 437 -1.30 24.73 8.91
C VAL A 437 -2.15 24.36 7.70
N THR A 438 -2.86 23.24 7.80
CA THR A 438 -3.70 22.71 6.72
C THR A 438 -5.17 23.05 6.98
N ARG A 439 -5.85 23.68 6.02
CA ARG A 439 -7.29 24.00 6.11
C ARG A 439 -8.02 23.50 4.88
N TRP A 440 -9.20 22.93 5.10
CA TRP A 440 -10.14 22.60 4.04
C TRP A 440 -11.19 23.70 3.93
N VAL A 441 -11.39 24.19 2.71
CA VAL A 441 -12.42 25.17 2.35
C VAL A 441 -13.23 24.66 1.15
N LYS A 442 -14.48 25.14 1.05
CA LYS A 442 -15.32 24.92 -0.12
C LYS A 442 -14.96 25.90 -1.24
N HIS A 443 -15.36 25.60 -2.47
CA HIS A 443 -15.11 26.47 -3.62
C HIS A 443 -15.68 27.88 -3.41
N GLU A 444 -16.87 28.01 -2.83
CA GLU A 444 -17.52 29.30 -2.58
C GLU A 444 -16.81 30.13 -1.48
N GLN A 445 -15.87 29.51 -0.76
CA GLN A 445 -15.08 30.17 0.27
C GLN A 445 -13.72 30.63 -0.26
N LEU A 446 -13.34 30.29 -1.50
CA LEU A 446 -12.07 30.68 -2.10
C LEU A 446 -11.94 32.21 -2.19
N ASP A 447 -13.03 32.92 -2.48
CA ASP A 447 -13.09 34.38 -2.50
C ASP A 447 -12.70 35.03 -1.17
N LYS A 448 -12.82 34.29 -0.05
CA LYS A 448 -12.37 34.74 1.28
C LYS A 448 -10.89 34.45 1.54
N VAL A 449 -10.31 33.49 0.82
CA VAL A 449 -8.90 33.10 0.93
C VAL A 449 -8.02 34.02 0.08
N LEU A 450 -8.44 34.39 -1.12
CA LEU A 450 -7.63 35.22 -2.04
C LEU A 450 -7.18 36.58 -1.45
N PRO A 451 -8.01 37.33 -0.68
CA PRO A 451 -7.56 38.53 -0.01
C PRO A 451 -6.41 38.29 0.99
N TRP A 452 -6.48 37.19 1.73
CA TRP A 452 -5.42 36.80 2.67
C TRP A 452 -4.13 36.38 1.93
N VAL A 453 -4.25 35.69 0.79
CA VAL A 453 -3.10 35.38 -0.07
C VAL A 453 -2.43 36.67 -0.55
N LYS A 454 -3.22 37.68 -0.94
CA LYS A 454 -2.71 39.00 -1.34
C LYS A 454 -1.88 39.67 -0.23
N GLU A 455 -2.25 39.51 1.03
CA GLU A 455 -1.47 40.02 2.17
C GLU A 455 -0.14 39.29 2.36
N GLN A 456 -0.08 37.98 2.12
CA GLN A 456 1.19 37.25 2.18
C GLN A 456 2.11 37.59 1.01
N LEU A 457 1.56 37.77 -0.20
CA LEU A 457 2.32 38.21 -1.38
C LEU A 457 3.00 39.57 -1.15
N LYS A 458 2.35 40.49 -0.42
CA LYS A 458 2.97 41.78 -0.02
C LYS A 458 4.21 41.60 0.87
N LYS A 459 4.33 40.48 1.59
CA LYS A 459 5.52 40.11 2.38
C LYS A 459 6.60 39.43 1.53
N LYS A 460 6.47 39.48 0.20
CA LYS A 460 7.32 38.81 -0.78
C LYS A 460 7.35 37.28 -0.60
N GLU A 461 6.27 36.70 -0.14
CA GLU A 461 6.11 35.24 -0.09
C GLU A 461 5.56 34.72 -1.42
N GLN A 462 5.80 33.45 -1.72
CA GLN A 462 5.39 32.83 -2.99
C GLN A 462 4.35 31.73 -2.77
N VAL A 463 3.53 31.50 -3.80
CA VAL A 463 2.33 30.66 -3.73
C VAL A 463 2.36 29.60 -4.82
N TYR A 464 2.08 28.36 -4.44
CA TYR A 464 1.74 27.29 -5.38
C TYR A 464 0.23 27.16 -5.50
N VAL A 465 -0.28 27.03 -6.72
CA VAL A 465 -1.68 26.70 -7.00
C VAL A 465 -1.74 25.47 -7.88
N ILE A 466 -2.31 24.38 -7.36
CA ILE A 466 -2.36 23.08 -8.01
C ILE A 466 -3.76 22.82 -8.55
N SER A 467 -3.85 22.52 -9.84
CA SER A 467 -5.05 22.01 -10.51
C SER A 467 -4.94 20.49 -10.68
N PRO A 468 -6.01 19.70 -10.44
CA PRO A 468 -5.97 18.25 -10.63
C PRO A 468 -5.77 17.87 -12.09
N LEU A 469 -5.19 16.68 -12.29
CA LEU A 469 -5.29 15.94 -13.54
C LEU A 469 -6.28 14.79 -13.35
N ILE A 470 -7.18 14.60 -14.31
CA ILE A 470 -8.05 13.44 -14.43
C ILE A 470 -7.39 12.50 -15.43
N GLU A 471 -7.06 11.28 -15.01
CA GLU A 471 -6.36 10.28 -15.84
C GLU A 471 -7.08 9.99 -17.18
N GLU A 472 -8.38 10.22 -17.25
CA GLU A 472 -9.21 9.99 -18.44
C GLU A 472 -9.25 11.18 -19.43
N SER A 473 -8.78 12.39 -19.06
CA SER A 473 -8.98 13.59 -19.91
C SER A 473 -7.94 14.71 -19.74
N GLU A 474 -6.69 14.46 -20.15
CA GLU A 474 -5.61 15.46 -20.13
C GLU A 474 -5.95 16.79 -20.85
N THR A 475 -6.79 16.75 -21.90
CA THR A 475 -7.17 17.95 -22.66
C THR A 475 -8.10 18.86 -21.88
N LEU A 476 -8.92 18.29 -21.00
CA LEU A 476 -9.86 19.01 -20.15
C LEU A 476 -9.11 19.61 -18.94
N ASP A 477 -8.12 18.90 -18.41
CA ASP A 477 -7.27 19.37 -17.31
C ASP A 477 -6.40 20.57 -17.69
N LEU A 478 -5.82 20.54 -18.89
CA LEU A 478 -5.04 21.67 -19.40
C LEU A 478 -5.92 22.92 -19.53
N LYS A 479 -7.17 22.77 -19.98
CA LYS A 479 -8.14 23.88 -20.02
C LYS A 479 -8.44 24.41 -18.62
N ASN A 480 -8.62 23.54 -17.64
CA ASN A 480 -8.89 23.94 -16.25
C ASN A 480 -7.70 24.70 -15.66
N ALA A 481 -6.46 24.24 -15.89
CA ALA A 481 -5.27 24.93 -15.39
C ALA A 481 -5.04 26.29 -16.07
N VAL A 482 -5.29 26.39 -17.38
CA VAL A 482 -5.22 27.66 -18.13
C VAL A 482 -6.30 28.63 -17.66
N ALA A 483 -7.54 28.18 -17.51
CA ALA A 483 -8.64 29.02 -17.01
C ALA A 483 -8.34 29.55 -15.60
N LEU A 484 -7.83 28.68 -14.72
CA LEU A 484 -7.40 29.07 -13.36
C LEU A 484 -6.27 30.10 -13.39
N GLU A 485 -5.31 29.96 -14.30
CA GLU A 485 -4.25 30.96 -14.49
C GLU A 485 -4.82 32.31 -14.93
N GLU A 486 -5.72 32.31 -15.91
CA GLU A 486 -6.39 33.53 -16.41
C GLU A 486 -7.19 34.23 -15.31
N ASP A 487 -7.97 33.48 -14.54
CA ASP A 487 -8.75 34.01 -13.41
C ASP A 487 -7.84 34.63 -12.33
N LEU A 488 -6.75 33.95 -11.98
CA LEU A 488 -5.80 34.47 -11.02
C LEU A 488 -5.04 35.68 -11.56
N LYS A 489 -4.69 35.69 -12.85
CA LYS A 489 -4.07 36.84 -13.52
C LYS A 489 -5.01 38.04 -13.49
N ALA A 490 -6.30 37.85 -13.75
CA ALA A 490 -7.29 38.90 -13.65
C ALA A 490 -7.41 39.44 -12.21
N TYR A 491 -7.45 38.56 -11.20
CA TYR A 491 -7.59 38.96 -9.80
C TYR A 491 -6.34 39.66 -9.23
N PHE A 492 -5.14 39.18 -9.59
CA PHE A 492 -3.86 39.67 -9.07
C PHE A 492 -3.08 40.57 -10.04
N ALA A 493 -3.69 41.03 -11.13
CA ALA A 493 -3.05 41.74 -12.26
C ALA A 493 -2.05 42.84 -11.89
N SER A 494 -2.26 43.52 -10.75
CA SER A 494 -1.43 44.64 -10.27
C SER A 494 -0.56 44.31 -9.05
N SER A 495 -0.55 43.04 -8.61
CA SER A 495 0.03 42.65 -7.32
C SER A 495 0.94 41.43 -7.34
N ALA A 496 0.96 40.64 -8.42
CA ALA A 496 1.79 39.44 -8.50
C ALA A 496 2.08 39.02 -9.94
N ASN A 497 3.26 38.44 -10.15
CA ASN A 497 3.62 37.75 -11.39
C ASN A 497 3.16 36.30 -11.31
N ILE A 498 2.40 35.87 -12.31
CA ILE A 498 1.82 34.52 -12.37
C ILE A 498 2.35 33.79 -13.60
N ALA A 499 2.75 32.54 -13.41
CA ALA A 499 3.11 31.63 -14.49
C ALA A 499 2.35 30.30 -14.39
N LEU A 500 2.15 29.66 -15.54
CA LEU A 500 1.58 28.33 -15.65
C LEU A 500 2.67 27.30 -16.01
N MET A 501 2.64 26.14 -15.35
CA MET A 501 3.45 24.98 -15.69
C MET A 501 2.58 23.74 -15.85
N HIS A 502 2.67 23.02 -16.97
CA HIS A 502 1.88 21.80 -17.21
C HIS A 502 2.68 20.68 -17.88
N GLY A 503 2.12 19.47 -17.89
CA GLY A 503 2.81 18.23 -18.31
C GLY A 503 3.32 18.26 -19.75
N ARG A 504 2.56 18.90 -20.65
CA ARG A 504 2.89 19.02 -22.08
C ARG A 504 3.98 20.03 -22.43
N MET A 505 4.43 20.86 -21.50
CA MET A 505 5.52 21.80 -21.77
C MET A 505 6.83 21.05 -21.97
N LYS A 506 7.73 21.62 -22.79
CA LYS A 506 9.07 21.07 -22.96
C LYS A 506 9.84 21.16 -21.65
N ASN A 507 10.77 20.24 -21.41
CA ASN A 507 11.53 20.20 -20.15
C ASN A 507 12.31 21.51 -19.93
N ASP A 508 12.94 22.06 -20.97
CA ASP A 508 13.67 23.33 -20.90
C ASP A 508 12.78 24.52 -20.47
N GLU A 509 11.50 24.53 -20.90
CA GLU A 509 10.54 25.56 -20.52
C GLU A 509 10.12 25.41 -19.05
N LYS A 510 9.83 24.18 -18.61
CA LYS A 510 9.52 23.89 -17.19
C LYS A 510 10.67 24.30 -16.29
N GLU A 511 11.90 24.00 -16.70
CA GLU A 511 13.11 24.35 -15.98
C GLU A 511 13.29 25.87 -15.88
N ALA A 512 13.12 26.59 -16.99
CA ALA A 512 13.18 28.05 -16.99
C ALA A 512 12.16 28.68 -16.03
N ILE A 513 10.91 28.20 -16.03
CA ILE A 513 9.84 28.66 -15.13
C ILE A 513 10.19 28.35 -13.67
N MET A 514 10.65 27.14 -13.38
CA MET A 514 11.04 26.75 -12.02
C MET A 514 12.22 27.56 -11.49
N GLN A 515 13.21 27.87 -12.34
CA GLN A 515 14.32 28.75 -11.97
C GLN A 515 13.85 30.19 -11.73
N ALA A 516 12.96 30.72 -12.56
CA ALA A 516 12.36 32.04 -12.37
C ALA A 516 11.53 32.11 -11.07
N PHE A 517 10.78 31.06 -10.76
CA PHE A 517 10.06 30.93 -9.50
C PHE A 517 11.03 30.85 -8.32
N LYS A 518 12.08 30.01 -8.38
CA LYS A 518 13.10 29.94 -7.31
C LYS A 518 13.80 31.27 -7.03
N LYS A 519 14.02 32.09 -8.07
CA LYS A 519 14.63 33.43 -7.97
C LYS A 519 13.67 34.52 -7.45
N GLY A 520 12.39 34.21 -7.28
CA GLY A 520 11.37 35.18 -6.86
C GLY A 520 10.89 36.11 -7.96
N SER A 521 11.14 35.80 -9.24
CA SER A 521 10.60 36.56 -10.38
C SER A 521 9.14 36.21 -10.69
N ILE A 522 8.69 35.04 -10.23
CA ILE A 522 7.29 34.60 -10.31
C ILE A 522 6.79 34.47 -8.87
N ASP A 523 5.67 35.11 -8.55
CA ASP A 523 5.10 35.13 -7.21
C ASP A 523 4.10 33.98 -7.01
N ILE A 524 3.32 33.65 -8.05
CA ILE A 524 2.33 32.56 -8.04
C ILE A 524 2.64 31.59 -9.18
N LEU A 525 2.86 30.32 -8.87
CA LEU A 525 3.01 29.27 -9.85
C LEU A 525 1.75 28.40 -9.89
N VAL A 526 1.00 28.51 -10.98
CA VAL A 526 -0.12 27.62 -11.30
C VAL A 526 0.43 26.38 -11.97
N SER A 527 0.09 25.19 -11.49
CA SER A 527 0.54 23.97 -12.14
C SER A 527 -0.43 22.80 -11.97
N THR A 528 -0.26 21.80 -12.81
CA THR A 528 -0.84 20.47 -12.56
C THR A 528 0.06 19.66 -11.62
N THR A 529 -0.11 18.34 -11.51
CA THR A 529 0.73 17.46 -10.65
C THR A 529 2.22 17.43 -10.99
N VAL A 530 2.66 18.16 -12.02
CA VAL A 530 4.05 18.22 -12.48
C VAL A 530 4.99 18.85 -11.45
N ILE A 531 4.49 19.60 -10.46
CA ILE A 531 5.30 20.13 -9.34
C ILE A 531 5.90 19.01 -8.44
N GLU A 532 5.57 17.73 -8.70
CA GLU A 532 6.29 16.59 -8.11
C GLU A 532 7.81 16.62 -8.35
N VAL A 533 8.32 17.41 -9.30
CA VAL A 533 9.76 17.62 -9.48
C VAL A 533 10.34 18.38 -8.28
N GLY A 534 10.96 17.62 -7.36
CA GLY A 534 12.03 17.90 -6.38
C GLY A 534 12.49 19.29 -5.88
N VAL A 535 12.14 20.39 -6.52
CA VAL A 535 12.80 21.69 -6.35
C VAL A 535 12.48 22.29 -4.99
N ASN A 536 13.53 22.66 -4.25
CA ASN A 536 13.39 23.39 -2.99
C ASN A 536 13.21 24.89 -3.24
N VAL A 537 12.06 25.45 -2.84
CA VAL A 537 11.80 26.90 -2.85
C VAL A 537 11.47 27.37 -1.42
N PRO A 538 12.47 27.79 -0.62
CA PRO A 538 12.27 28.14 0.80
C PRO A 538 11.27 29.26 1.06
N ASN A 539 11.07 30.15 0.08
CA ASN A 539 10.19 31.31 0.17
C ASN A 539 8.74 31.01 -0.26
N ALA A 540 8.45 29.80 -0.75
CA ALA A 540 7.10 29.34 -1.02
C ALA A 540 6.43 28.89 0.29
N THR A 541 5.48 29.68 0.78
CA THR A 541 4.84 29.48 2.09
C THR A 541 3.39 29.01 1.96
N ILE A 542 2.75 29.19 0.80
CA ILE A 542 1.33 28.84 0.61
C ILE A 542 1.19 27.82 -0.51
N MET A 543 0.45 26.75 -0.22
CA MET A 543 0.02 25.73 -1.17
C MET A 543 -1.50 25.75 -1.27
N ILE A 544 -2.06 26.02 -2.45
CA ILE A 544 -3.50 25.94 -2.73
C ILE A 544 -3.73 24.75 -3.66
N ILE A 545 -4.59 23.81 -3.28
CA ILE A 545 -4.91 22.63 -4.08
C ILE A 545 -6.39 22.70 -4.45
N MET A 546 -6.67 22.91 -5.73
CA MET A 546 -8.03 22.93 -6.29
C MET A 546 -8.57 21.51 -6.43
N ASP A 547 -9.88 21.34 -6.24
CA ASP A 547 -10.56 20.04 -6.27
C ASP A 547 -9.79 18.95 -5.49
N ALA A 548 -9.35 19.28 -4.28
CA ALA A 548 -8.44 18.44 -3.49
C ALA A 548 -8.99 17.02 -3.21
N ASP A 549 -10.31 16.82 -3.28
CA ASP A 549 -10.97 15.53 -3.12
C ASP A 549 -10.74 14.57 -4.30
N ARG A 550 -10.17 15.03 -5.41
CA ARG A 550 -9.75 14.18 -6.54
C ARG A 550 -8.39 13.52 -6.35
N PHE A 551 -7.59 14.02 -5.40
CA PHE A 551 -6.27 13.47 -5.12
C PHE A 551 -6.34 12.39 -4.03
N GLY A 552 -5.37 11.47 -4.07
CA GLY A 552 -5.09 10.56 -2.96
C GLY A 552 -4.44 11.27 -1.77
N LEU A 553 -4.54 10.72 -0.55
CA LEU A 553 -3.89 11.33 0.62
C LEU A 553 -2.37 11.45 0.46
N SER A 554 -1.75 10.41 -0.10
CA SER A 554 -0.31 10.38 -0.38
C SER A 554 0.13 11.50 -1.33
N GLN A 555 -0.64 11.80 -2.37
CA GLN A 555 -0.38 12.91 -3.30
C GLN A 555 -0.57 14.27 -2.62
N LEU A 556 -1.66 14.45 -1.88
CA LEU A 556 -1.92 15.68 -1.11
C LEU A 556 -0.80 15.96 -0.11
N HIS A 557 -0.28 14.92 0.53
CA HIS A 557 0.85 15.01 1.46
C HIS A 557 2.14 15.45 0.76
N GLN A 558 2.45 14.87 -0.40
CA GLN A 558 3.62 15.29 -1.19
C GLN A 558 3.52 16.75 -1.64
N LEU A 559 2.34 17.19 -2.10
CA LEU A 559 2.09 18.57 -2.48
C LEU A 559 2.22 19.50 -1.27
N ARG A 560 1.62 19.16 -0.12
CA ARG A 560 1.80 19.89 1.13
C ARG A 560 3.30 20.03 1.48
N GLY A 561 4.09 18.98 1.33
CA GLY A 561 5.53 18.99 1.61
C GLY A 561 6.39 19.86 0.69
N ARG A 562 5.80 20.48 -0.35
CA ARG A 562 6.48 21.44 -1.23
C ARG A 562 6.60 22.84 -0.60
N VAL A 563 5.82 23.13 0.43
CA VAL A 563 5.93 24.35 1.24
C VAL A 563 6.49 24.04 2.63
N GLY A 564 6.84 25.06 3.42
CA GLY A 564 7.40 24.85 4.77
C GLY A 564 8.85 24.37 4.78
N ARG A 565 9.64 24.87 3.82
CA ARG A 565 11.10 24.62 3.72
C ARG A 565 11.95 25.75 4.28
N GLY A 566 11.37 26.90 4.60
CA GLY A 566 12.01 28.01 5.32
C GLY A 566 11.51 28.13 6.77
N GLU A 567 11.94 29.18 7.46
CA GLU A 567 11.57 29.46 8.86
C GLU A 567 10.17 30.06 9.05
N LYS A 568 9.57 30.52 7.93
CA LYS A 568 8.25 31.14 7.89
C LYS A 568 7.14 30.10 8.10
N GLN A 569 6.07 30.51 8.79
CA GLN A 569 4.88 29.67 8.92
C GLN A 569 4.29 29.42 7.53
N SER A 570 4.05 28.15 7.20
CA SER A 570 3.49 27.76 5.90
C SER A 570 2.08 27.20 6.05
N TYR A 571 1.32 27.28 4.97
CA TYR A 571 -0.11 26.98 4.92
C TYR A 571 -0.44 26.10 3.72
N THR A 572 -1.37 25.18 3.90
CA THR A 572 -1.95 24.40 2.81
C THR A 572 -3.46 24.54 2.83
N ILE A 573 -4.02 25.03 1.73
CA ILE A 573 -5.45 25.24 1.55
C ILE A 573 -5.97 24.20 0.57
N LEU A 574 -6.81 23.30 1.06
CA LEU A 574 -7.50 22.29 0.26
C LEU A 574 -8.84 22.88 -0.16
N VAL A 575 -9.03 23.14 -1.44
CA VAL A 575 -10.29 23.67 -1.99
C VAL A 575 -11.05 22.50 -2.58
N ALA A 576 -12.17 22.10 -1.97
CA ALA A 576 -12.90 20.89 -2.39
C ALA A 576 -14.36 20.90 -1.93
N ASN A 577 -15.25 20.36 -2.79
CA ASN A 577 -16.68 20.13 -2.50
C ASN A 577 -17.04 18.62 -2.59
N PRO A 578 -16.44 17.75 -1.76
CA PRO A 578 -16.64 16.31 -1.84
C PRO A 578 -18.11 15.93 -1.61
N LYS A 579 -18.65 15.17 -2.58
CA LYS A 579 -20.04 14.66 -2.52
C LYS A 579 -20.14 13.36 -1.71
N THR A 580 -19.08 12.56 -1.68
CA THR A 580 -19.03 11.25 -1.00
C THR A 580 -18.49 11.38 0.43
N ASP A 581 -18.87 10.44 1.30
CA ASP A 581 -18.35 10.40 2.67
C ASP A 581 -16.87 10.01 2.71
N THR A 582 -16.41 9.19 1.76
CA THR A 582 -14.98 8.88 1.56
C THR A 582 -14.17 10.15 1.25
N GLY A 583 -14.66 11.01 0.36
CA GLY A 583 -14.03 12.29 0.04
C GLY A 583 -13.99 13.25 1.24
N LYS A 584 -15.08 13.34 2.01
CA LYS A 584 -15.11 14.15 3.25
C LYS A 584 -14.13 13.60 4.29
N ASN A 585 -14.05 12.29 4.45
CA ASN A 585 -13.14 11.67 5.41
C ASN A 585 -11.67 11.95 5.03
N ARG A 586 -11.34 11.83 3.74
CA ARG A 586 -10.02 12.18 3.20
C ARG A 586 -9.61 13.60 3.56
N MET A 587 -10.48 14.59 3.31
CA MET A 587 -10.20 15.99 3.66
C MET A 587 -9.98 16.18 5.18
N ARG A 588 -10.82 15.56 6.01
CA ARG A 588 -10.69 15.63 7.47
C ARG A 588 -9.37 15.04 7.96
N ILE A 589 -8.97 13.89 7.43
CA ILE A 589 -7.72 13.22 7.80
C ILE A 589 -6.52 14.11 7.45
N MET A 590 -6.51 14.67 6.24
CA MET A 590 -5.45 15.58 5.77
C MET A 590 -5.31 16.85 6.64
N THR A 591 -6.41 17.32 7.25
CA THR A 591 -6.38 18.46 8.19
C THR A 591 -5.95 18.10 9.61
N LYS A 592 -6.09 16.83 10.03
CA LYS A 592 -5.87 16.39 11.42
C LYS A 592 -4.42 16.04 11.73
N THR A 593 -3.69 15.51 10.77
CA THR A 593 -2.31 15.07 10.97
C THR A 593 -1.36 15.66 9.94
N THR A 594 -0.14 15.93 10.38
CA THR A 594 0.97 16.31 9.49
C THR A 594 1.92 15.14 9.20
N ASP A 595 1.73 14.03 9.90
CA ASP A 595 2.55 12.82 9.76
C ASP A 595 2.20 12.07 8.48
N GLY A 596 3.15 12.02 7.56
CA GLY A 596 3.00 11.32 6.31
C GLY A 596 2.75 9.81 6.43
N PHE A 597 3.31 9.14 7.45
CA PHE A 597 3.14 7.70 7.64
C PHE A 597 1.69 7.39 8.03
N VAL A 598 1.12 8.16 8.96
CA VAL A 598 -0.29 8.04 9.34
C VAL A 598 -1.20 8.29 8.15
N LEU A 599 -0.91 9.30 7.32
CA LEU A 599 -1.68 9.58 6.11
C LEU A 599 -1.63 8.42 5.11
N ALA A 600 -0.48 7.79 4.95
CA ALA A 600 -0.32 6.67 4.04
C ALA A 600 -1.09 5.42 4.51
N GLU A 601 -1.08 5.14 5.82
CA GLU A 601 -1.87 4.04 6.40
C GLU A 601 -3.37 4.27 6.21
N GLU A 602 -3.85 5.50 6.44
CA GLU A 602 -5.25 5.84 6.21
C GLU A 602 -5.63 5.83 4.72
N ASP A 603 -4.73 6.21 3.80
CA ASP A 603 -4.95 6.08 2.35
C ASP A 603 -5.14 4.60 1.96
N LEU A 604 -4.31 3.73 2.53
CA LEU A 604 -4.35 2.28 2.29
C LEU A 604 -5.65 1.66 2.83
N LYS A 605 -6.06 2.01 4.05
CA LYS A 605 -7.33 1.57 4.63
C LYS A 605 -8.54 2.03 3.82
N MET A 606 -8.52 3.28 3.33
CA MET A 606 -9.64 3.85 2.58
C MET A 606 -9.81 3.27 1.18
N ARG A 607 -8.72 2.81 0.55
CA ARG A 607 -8.75 2.20 -0.80
C ARG A 607 -8.98 0.69 -0.76
N GLY A 608 -8.69 0.03 0.36
CA GLY A 608 -8.69 -1.44 0.46
C GLY A 608 -7.48 -2.07 -0.22
N SER A 609 -7.15 -3.30 0.18
CA SER A 609 -5.97 -4.05 -0.30
C SER A 609 -6.03 -4.44 -1.79
N GLY A 610 -7.22 -4.50 -2.40
CA GLY A 610 -7.43 -5.07 -3.74
C GLY A 610 -7.34 -4.12 -4.95
N GLU A 611 -7.49 -2.80 -4.80
CA GLU A 611 -7.57 -1.87 -5.96
C GLU A 611 -6.28 -1.09 -6.25
N ILE A 612 -5.34 -0.96 -5.30
CA ILE A 612 -4.25 0.04 -5.41
C ILE A 612 -3.22 -0.33 -6.48
N PHE A 613 -3.05 -1.62 -6.75
CA PHE A 613 -2.08 -2.06 -7.74
C PHE A 613 -2.66 -3.26 -8.46
N GLY A 614 -2.85 -3.16 -9.78
CA GLY A 614 -3.26 -4.28 -10.61
C GLY A 614 -2.47 -5.53 -10.21
N VAL A 615 -3.17 -6.47 -9.59
CA VAL A 615 -2.66 -7.51 -8.65
C VAL A 615 -1.58 -8.42 -9.27
N ARG A 616 -1.35 -8.31 -10.57
CA ARG A 616 -0.30 -9.05 -11.31
C ARG A 616 1.01 -8.29 -11.53
N GLN A 617 1.09 -6.99 -11.25
CA GLN A 617 2.29 -6.18 -11.52
C GLN A 617 3.04 -5.70 -10.26
N SER A 618 2.46 -5.80 -9.06
CA SER A 618 3.01 -5.22 -7.82
C SER A 618 3.77 -6.17 -6.91
N GLY A 619 3.77 -7.48 -7.19
CA GLY A 619 4.53 -8.45 -6.40
C GLY A 619 4.02 -8.67 -4.97
N ILE A 620 2.84 -8.15 -4.61
CA ILE A 620 2.20 -8.41 -3.31
C ILE A 620 1.47 -9.76 -3.39
N PRO A 621 1.71 -10.71 -2.46
CA PRO A 621 0.99 -11.98 -2.46
C PRO A 621 -0.49 -11.78 -2.15
N GLU A 622 -1.33 -12.56 -2.83
CA GLU A 622 -2.75 -12.67 -2.49
C GLU A 622 -2.90 -13.66 -1.32
N PHE A 623 -3.32 -13.15 -0.18
CA PHE A 623 -3.61 -13.93 1.01
C PHE A 623 -5.06 -14.43 0.96
N GLN A 624 -5.29 -15.67 1.39
CA GLN A 624 -6.60 -16.30 1.40
C GLN A 624 -7.52 -15.69 2.46
N VAL A 625 -6.98 -15.31 3.61
CA VAL A 625 -7.76 -14.86 4.77
C VAL A 625 -7.21 -13.59 5.40
N ALA A 626 -5.88 -13.43 5.46
CA ALA A 626 -5.26 -12.26 6.06
C ALA A 626 -5.38 -11.02 5.17
N ASP A 627 -5.66 -9.87 5.78
CA ASP A 627 -5.52 -8.58 5.13
C ASP A 627 -4.30 -7.86 5.72
N ILE A 628 -3.31 -7.57 4.89
CA ILE A 628 -2.04 -6.95 5.29
C ILE A 628 -2.24 -5.62 6.05
N VAL A 629 -3.31 -4.90 5.71
CA VAL A 629 -3.62 -3.57 6.24
C VAL A 629 -4.33 -3.70 7.58
N GLU A 630 -5.40 -4.49 7.63
CA GLU A 630 -6.19 -4.67 8.85
C GLU A 630 -5.43 -5.49 9.89
N ASP A 631 -4.66 -6.48 9.47
CA ASP A 631 -3.94 -7.43 10.32
C ASP A 631 -2.46 -7.05 10.53
N TYR A 632 -2.10 -5.78 10.32
CA TYR A 632 -0.74 -5.29 10.53
C TYR A 632 -0.12 -5.70 11.88
N PRO A 633 -0.83 -5.65 13.03
CA PRO A 633 -0.26 -6.09 14.30
C PRO A 633 0.16 -7.57 14.30
N ILE A 634 -0.60 -8.43 13.60
CA ILE A 634 -0.28 -9.85 13.45
C ILE A 634 0.95 -10.00 12.54
N LEU A 635 0.99 -9.27 11.42
CA LEU A 635 2.11 -9.26 10.48
C LEU A 635 3.43 -8.80 11.15
N GLU A 636 3.38 -7.74 11.95
CA GLU A 636 4.56 -7.22 12.63
C GLU A 636 5.12 -8.24 13.63
N GLU A 637 4.26 -8.89 14.41
CA GLU A 637 4.67 -9.92 15.36
C GLU A 637 5.20 -11.17 14.63
N ALA A 638 4.52 -11.62 13.58
CA ALA A 638 4.97 -12.69 12.70
C ALA A 638 6.39 -12.43 12.16
N ARG A 639 6.67 -11.20 11.70
CA ARG A 639 8.01 -10.78 11.25
C ARG A 639 9.05 -10.86 12.37
N LYS A 640 8.73 -10.36 13.57
CA LYS A 640 9.65 -10.39 14.72
C LYS A 640 10.05 -11.81 15.06
N VAL A 641 9.07 -12.73 15.13
CA VAL A 641 9.33 -14.15 15.42
C VAL A 641 10.14 -14.80 14.31
N ALA A 642 9.76 -14.60 13.05
CA ALA A 642 10.50 -15.14 11.91
C ALA A 642 11.97 -14.67 11.89
N SER A 643 12.20 -13.38 12.13
CA SER A 643 13.56 -12.81 12.20
C SER A 643 14.37 -13.39 13.36
N GLN A 644 13.76 -13.56 14.55
CA GLN A 644 14.41 -14.18 15.70
C GLN A 644 14.80 -15.64 15.43
N ILE A 645 13.97 -16.40 14.72
CA ILE A 645 14.25 -17.79 14.37
C ILE A 645 15.43 -17.84 13.39
N VAL A 646 15.37 -17.07 12.31
CA VAL A 646 16.39 -17.09 11.24
C VAL A 646 17.73 -16.51 11.69
N ALA A 647 17.74 -15.61 12.68
CA ALA A 647 18.98 -15.06 13.25
C ALA A 647 19.82 -16.10 14.01
N VAL A 648 19.24 -17.22 14.44
CA VAL A 648 19.99 -18.30 15.09
C VAL A 648 20.77 -19.09 14.04
N LYS A 649 22.09 -19.20 14.22
CA LYS A 649 22.94 -20.01 13.34
C LYS A 649 22.43 -21.45 13.31
N ASP A 650 22.33 -22.03 12.12
CA ASP A 650 21.86 -23.39 11.89
C ASP A 650 20.45 -23.69 12.44
N TRP A 651 19.57 -22.68 12.52
CA TRP A 651 18.19 -22.85 13.04
C TRP A 651 17.41 -23.98 12.33
N CYS A 652 17.71 -24.25 11.05
CA CYS A 652 17.12 -25.35 10.27
C CYS A 652 17.43 -26.75 10.87
N GLN A 653 18.50 -26.89 11.65
CA GLN A 653 18.90 -28.14 12.30
C GLN A 653 18.30 -28.28 13.71
N ASP A 654 17.71 -27.21 14.26
CA ASP A 654 17.08 -27.24 15.58
C ASP A 654 15.76 -28.02 15.52
N LYS A 655 15.66 -29.06 16.36
CA LYS A 655 14.47 -29.91 16.47
C LYS A 655 13.20 -29.11 16.82
N ARG A 656 13.34 -27.95 17.48
CA ARG A 656 12.21 -27.07 17.81
C ARG A 656 11.55 -26.47 16.57
N TRP A 657 12.31 -26.29 15.49
CA TRP A 657 11.87 -25.64 14.25
C TRP A 657 11.73 -26.61 13.07
N ALA A 658 11.98 -27.90 13.26
CA ALA A 658 11.94 -28.92 12.20
C ALA A 658 10.62 -28.90 11.39
N ILE A 659 9.49 -28.66 12.06
CA ILE A 659 8.17 -28.56 11.42
C ILE A 659 8.08 -27.38 10.46
N LEU A 660 8.78 -26.27 10.74
CA LEU A 660 8.83 -25.10 9.85
C LEU A 660 9.60 -25.43 8.58
N VAL A 661 10.74 -26.11 8.71
CA VAL A 661 11.59 -26.48 7.58
C VAL A 661 10.85 -27.38 6.59
N GLN A 662 10.02 -28.30 7.09
CA GLN A 662 9.19 -29.18 6.25
C GLN A 662 8.10 -28.43 5.48
N ASN A 663 7.65 -27.28 6.00
CA ASN A 663 6.59 -26.46 5.41
C ASN A 663 7.12 -25.21 4.69
N LEU A 664 8.44 -24.99 4.68
CA LEU A 664 9.05 -23.98 3.82
C LEU A 664 8.87 -24.40 2.36
N LYS A 665 8.27 -23.52 1.55
CA LYS A 665 8.19 -23.71 0.10
C LYS A 665 9.58 -23.51 -0.50
N GLN A 666 10.43 -24.52 -0.46
CA GLN A 666 11.66 -24.52 -1.27
C GLN A 666 11.28 -24.69 -2.74
N LYS A 667 11.00 -23.57 -3.45
CA LYS A 667 11.29 -23.28 -4.89
C LYS A 667 10.25 -22.51 -5.73
N GLU A 668 9.07 -22.13 -5.26
CA GLU A 668 8.02 -21.64 -6.20
C GLU A 668 7.50 -20.20 -6.02
N ILE A 669 8.12 -19.33 -5.21
CA ILE A 669 7.62 -17.93 -5.03
C ILE A 669 8.40 -16.90 -5.88
N LEU A 670 9.34 -17.31 -6.73
CA LEU A 670 10.27 -16.37 -7.40
C LEU A 670 10.39 -16.54 -8.92
N ASP A 671 9.34 -17.04 -9.59
CA ASP A 671 9.15 -16.81 -11.04
C ASP A 671 8.04 -15.78 -11.29
#